data_AF-A0AAD1AP47-F1
#
_entry.id   AF-A0AAD1AP47-F1
#
_cell.length_a   1.000
_cell.length_b   1.000
_cell.length_c   1.000
_cell.angle_alpha   90.00
_cell.angle_beta   90.00
_cell.angle_gamma   90.00
#
_symmetry.space_group_name_H-M   'P 1'
#
loop_
_entity.id
_entity.type
_entity.pdbx_description
1 polymer ?
#
loop_
_entity_poly.entity_id
_entity_poly.type
_entity_poly.pdbx_seq_one_letter_code
_entity_poly.pdbx_strand_id
1 'polypeptide(L)'
;MKKIRQWTVDWWLIGILILAAFLYAWNIWEAGNANDYYTAAITSMVQSWHNFWYGAFDPAGFITVDKPPVALWFMAISAKIFGVHGWSVVLPSILFGIGSVALIYNMIKPRFNAWAARLAALALTLTPIVVADSRTNNMDATLQFFLLLASWCLMKAISTRKPWLVVVSFALIGVSFNIKMLQAFMILPALLLFYWLASNQKLWRRLTTLGIAAVAMAVTTLAWPMQVDSTAATQRPYVGSSETNSEMELAFGYNGTERLLGQTTGTGAAFPGMGNNAKSKTGGTPPTGATGKTGNPPGGKSTKGTSGQPGTGNTQGGTPPTGTKKQQATVKTKKATGGKMPANFKKGNFKGGPGTGGGAPGGHKGGGGGGGAFSIGTAGPLRLLQSDLGPQISWLVPAALIGFISAFAYYLDRKRKWYQTTSQQNHLLFWMGWLVPVAGFFSIASFFHPYYMIMLAPPIAALFGIGIVTMFKQFKLGFKHWQSWLLPLAIVTTTALQAWYVSLYYQWQTWLVVGAGLIGLALLFIGRTRSWLKSALGVAIAAILVAPGFWSLTPTLAGSSAAITSAGPSLLTSGGNSGGIGSGSVDSGLLKYVEKHQGSAKYLFATSNASTAAPYIIKSGKAVMAIGGFNGTDPAITLKQFKALVKKGDMKYYLSSGRSGNSKIESWVTKVGKKVSSNKYSSQSSSSTKSPGGMGMGGDMGGGTLYELDASMVK
;
A
#
# COMPACT_ATOMS: atom_id res chain seq x y z
N MET A 1 -26.09 -20.23 45.25
CA MET A 1 -26.16 -20.51 43.79
C MET A 1 -25.20 -19.58 43.04
N LYS A 2 -24.36 -20.07 42.12
CA LYS A 2 -23.57 -19.20 41.23
C LYS A 2 -24.51 -18.61 40.16
N LYS A 3 -24.58 -17.28 40.01
CA LYS A 3 -25.39 -16.67 38.94
C LYS A 3 -24.88 -17.15 37.57
N ILE A 4 -25.72 -17.88 36.83
CA ILE A 4 -25.45 -18.23 35.44
C ILE A 4 -25.28 -16.92 34.67
N ARG A 5 -24.13 -16.76 34.02
CA ARG A 5 -23.79 -15.53 33.30
C ARG A 5 -24.58 -15.50 31.99
N GLN A 6 -25.80 -14.96 32.03
CA GLN A 6 -26.62 -14.72 30.84
C GLN A 6 -25.81 -13.91 29.82
N TRP A 7 -25.48 -14.54 28.69
CA TRP A 7 -24.76 -13.91 27.60
C TRP A 7 -25.74 -13.07 26.78
N THR A 8 -25.92 -11.81 27.18
CA THR A 8 -26.77 -10.87 26.45
C THR A 8 -26.16 -10.59 25.07
N VAL A 9 -26.73 -11.23 24.03
CA VAL A 9 -26.38 -11.06 22.63
C VAL A 9 -26.55 -9.59 22.23
N ASP A 10 -25.54 -8.99 21.61
CA ASP A 10 -25.66 -7.66 21.02
C ASP A 10 -25.93 -7.78 19.52
N TRP A 11 -27.21 -7.80 19.15
CA TRP A 11 -27.67 -7.89 17.76
C TRP A 11 -27.08 -6.81 16.84
N TRP A 12 -26.74 -5.63 17.37
CA TRP A 12 -26.05 -4.59 16.60
C TRP A 12 -24.63 -4.98 16.23
N LEU A 13 -23.90 -5.67 17.13
CA LEU A 13 -22.58 -6.21 16.81
C LEU A 13 -22.71 -7.33 15.78
N ILE A 14 -23.71 -8.21 15.89
CA ILE A 14 -23.94 -9.28 14.90
C ILE A 14 -24.19 -8.66 13.51
N GLY A 15 -25.07 -7.66 13.40
CA GLY A 15 -25.30 -6.96 12.13
C GLY A 15 -24.04 -6.30 11.56
N ILE A 16 -23.21 -5.68 12.41
CA ILE A 16 -21.92 -5.10 11.99
C ILE A 16 -20.92 -6.18 11.53
N LEU A 17 -20.86 -7.34 12.20
CA LEU A 17 -19.97 -8.44 11.81
C LEU A 17 -20.44 -9.15 10.54
N ILE A 18 -21.76 -9.24 10.30
CA ILE A 18 -22.32 -9.71 9.01
C ILE A 18 -21.98 -8.72 7.89
N LEU A 19 -22.10 -7.41 8.14
CA LEU A 19 -21.70 -6.38 7.18
C LEU A 19 -20.19 -6.42 6.88
N ALA A 20 -19.35 -6.62 7.90
CA ALA A 20 -17.91 -6.81 7.73
C ALA A 20 -17.60 -8.07 6.90
N ALA A 21 -18.26 -9.21 7.20
CA ALA A 21 -18.12 -10.43 6.43
C ALA A 21 -18.56 -10.25 4.97
N PHE A 22 -19.66 -9.53 4.71
CA PHE A 22 -20.08 -9.19 3.35
C PHE A 22 -19.04 -8.34 2.62
N LEU A 23 -18.63 -7.20 3.19
CA LEU A 23 -17.65 -6.31 2.54
C LEU A 23 -16.29 -7.00 2.31
N TYR A 24 -15.81 -7.77 3.29
CA TYR A 24 -14.49 -8.38 3.21
C TYR A 24 -14.47 -9.68 2.40
N ALA A 25 -15.57 -10.46 2.32
CA ALA A 25 -15.57 -11.78 1.69
C ALA A 25 -16.46 -11.93 0.43
N TRP A 26 -17.44 -11.04 0.19
CA TRP A 26 -18.31 -11.18 -0.98
C TRP A 26 -17.51 -11.00 -2.29
N ASN A 27 -17.83 -11.81 -3.30
CA ASN A 27 -17.16 -11.81 -4.61
C ASN A 27 -15.65 -12.11 -4.57
N ILE A 28 -15.11 -12.70 -3.49
CA ILE A 28 -13.67 -13.00 -3.38
C ILE A 28 -13.23 -14.24 -4.18
N TRP A 29 -14.18 -15.01 -4.73
CA TRP A 29 -13.89 -16.05 -5.71
C TRP A 29 -13.37 -15.47 -7.04
N GLU A 30 -13.73 -14.22 -7.37
CA GLU A 30 -13.19 -13.47 -8.53
C GLU A 30 -11.78 -12.89 -8.30
N ALA A 31 -11.17 -13.11 -7.12
CA ALA A 31 -9.88 -12.52 -6.76
C ALA A 31 -8.68 -12.98 -7.62
N GLY A 32 -8.87 -13.98 -8.51
CA GLY A 32 -7.80 -14.55 -9.33
C GLY A 32 -6.69 -15.17 -8.48
N ASN A 33 -5.49 -14.59 -8.56
CA ASN A 33 -4.32 -14.96 -7.75
C ASN A 33 -4.11 -14.03 -6.54
N ALA A 34 -4.98 -13.03 -6.32
CA ALA A 34 -4.71 -11.88 -5.46
C ALA A 34 -3.39 -11.17 -5.84
N ASN A 35 -2.48 -10.91 -4.89
CA ASN A 35 -1.12 -10.48 -5.18
C ASN A 35 -0.26 -11.68 -5.62
N ASP A 36 0.06 -11.78 -6.92
CA ASP A 36 0.90 -12.85 -7.48
C ASP A 36 2.20 -13.05 -6.69
N TYR A 37 2.84 -11.98 -6.20
CA TYR A 37 4.15 -12.06 -5.56
C TYR A 37 4.11 -12.92 -4.29
N TYR A 38 3.12 -12.67 -3.43
CA TYR A 38 2.92 -13.49 -2.24
C TYR A 38 2.29 -14.85 -2.60
N THR A 39 1.40 -14.94 -3.59
CA THR A 39 0.78 -16.22 -3.99
C THR A 39 1.79 -17.21 -4.60
N ALA A 40 2.81 -16.74 -5.31
CA ALA A 40 3.94 -17.57 -5.75
C ALA A 40 4.72 -18.12 -4.55
N ALA A 41 5.00 -17.28 -3.55
CA ALA A 41 5.61 -17.72 -2.31
C ALA A 41 4.74 -18.75 -1.58
N ILE A 42 3.42 -18.53 -1.46
CA ILE A 42 2.51 -19.54 -0.89
C ILE A 42 2.56 -20.86 -1.70
N THR A 43 2.60 -20.78 -3.04
CA THR A 43 2.72 -21.95 -3.93
C THR A 43 4.02 -22.73 -3.69
N SER A 44 5.10 -22.07 -3.30
CA SER A 44 6.34 -22.70 -2.86
C SER A 44 6.25 -23.27 -1.43
N MET A 45 5.72 -22.48 -0.49
CA MET A 45 5.61 -22.83 0.93
C MET A 45 4.77 -24.09 1.17
N VAL A 46 3.69 -24.31 0.41
CA VAL A 46 2.86 -25.53 0.56
C VAL A 46 3.57 -26.82 0.13
N GLN A 47 4.69 -26.74 -0.59
CA GLN A 47 5.45 -27.89 -1.10
C GLN A 47 6.56 -28.38 -0.16
N SER A 48 7.14 -27.51 0.68
CA SER A 48 8.31 -27.85 1.49
C SER A 48 8.33 -27.10 2.82
N TRP A 49 8.66 -27.80 3.91
CA TRP A 49 8.83 -27.20 5.24
C TRP A 49 9.94 -26.13 5.27
N HIS A 50 11.03 -26.33 4.52
CA HIS A 50 12.08 -25.33 4.36
C HIS A 50 11.52 -24.04 3.75
N ASN A 51 10.74 -24.16 2.68
CA ASN A 51 10.17 -23.02 1.97
C ASN A 51 9.09 -22.33 2.84
N PHE A 52 8.28 -23.10 3.55
CA PHE A 52 7.33 -22.61 4.57
C PHE A 52 8.03 -21.82 5.67
N TRP A 53 9.15 -22.32 6.21
CA TRP A 53 9.89 -21.66 7.29
C TRP A 53 10.51 -20.32 6.84
N TYR A 54 11.10 -20.27 5.64
CA TYR A 54 11.79 -19.08 5.13
C TYR A 54 10.91 -18.09 4.34
N GLY A 55 9.67 -18.44 3.98
CA GLY A 55 8.86 -17.62 3.07
C GLY A 55 9.45 -17.54 1.66
N ALA A 56 9.98 -18.66 1.15
CA ALA A 56 10.65 -18.72 -0.15
C ALA A 56 9.68 -18.41 -1.29
N PHE A 57 10.08 -17.54 -2.21
CA PHE A 57 9.29 -17.08 -3.35
C PHE A 57 9.04 -18.17 -4.40
N ASP A 58 10.00 -19.07 -4.61
CA ASP A 58 9.93 -20.12 -5.63
C ASP A 58 10.19 -21.54 -5.05
N PRO A 59 9.62 -22.61 -5.64
CA PRO A 59 9.77 -23.98 -5.17
C PRO A 59 11.21 -24.48 -4.99
N ALA A 60 12.18 -23.97 -5.77
CA ALA A 60 13.58 -24.39 -5.67
C ALA A 60 14.36 -23.66 -4.57
N GLY A 61 13.73 -22.71 -3.85
CA GLY A 61 14.28 -22.06 -2.66
C GLY A 61 15.38 -21.05 -2.95
N PHE A 62 15.31 -20.32 -4.07
CA PHE A 62 16.35 -19.38 -4.49
C PHE A 62 16.34 -18.08 -3.66
N ILE A 63 15.17 -17.49 -3.43
CA ILE A 63 15.01 -16.19 -2.76
C ILE A 63 13.74 -16.16 -1.88
N THR A 64 13.72 -15.36 -0.82
CA THR A 64 12.52 -15.04 -0.02
C THR A 64 11.70 -13.91 -0.65
N VAL A 65 10.52 -13.63 -0.09
CA VAL A 65 9.83 -12.35 -0.34
C VAL A 65 10.35 -11.23 0.57
N ASP A 66 10.00 -9.98 0.29
CA ASP A 66 10.53 -8.78 0.96
C ASP A 66 10.03 -8.54 2.41
N LYS A 67 9.58 -9.60 3.10
CA LYS A 67 8.87 -9.60 4.40
C LYS A 67 9.10 -10.89 5.21
N PRO A 68 9.09 -10.83 6.56
CA PRO A 68 9.07 -12.02 7.41
C PRO A 68 7.74 -12.81 7.29
N PRO A 69 7.75 -14.12 7.56
CA PRO A 69 6.72 -15.02 7.04
C PRO A 69 5.49 -15.25 7.92
N VAL A 70 5.31 -14.61 9.09
CA VAL A 70 4.21 -14.99 10.01
C VAL A 70 2.82 -14.82 9.37
N ALA A 71 2.61 -13.79 8.55
CA ALA A 71 1.35 -13.66 7.79
C ALA A 71 1.24 -14.74 6.70
N LEU A 72 2.34 -15.01 6.01
CA LEU A 72 2.42 -16.03 4.96
C LEU A 72 2.19 -17.44 5.52
N TRP A 73 2.56 -17.72 6.78
CA TRP A 73 2.25 -18.99 7.46
C TRP A 73 0.74 -19.23 7.56
N PHE A 74 -0.05 -18.22 7.92
CA PHE A 74 -1.52 -18.35 7.93
C PHE A 74 -2.09 -18.57 6.52
N MET A 75 -1.55 -17.88 5.51
CA MET A 75 -1.96 -18.03 4.10
C MET A 75 -1.57 -19.40 3.54
N ALA A 76 -0.38 -19.91 3.87
CA ALA A 76 0.11 -21.22 3.46
C ALA A 76 -0.61 -22.36 4.19
N ILE A 77 -0.96 -22.21 5.47
CA ILE A 77 -1.84 -23.17 6.17
C ILE A 77 -3.22 -23.21 5.49
N SER A 78 -3.81 -22.05 5.18
CA SER A 78 -5.09 -21.97 4.46
C SER A 78 -5.02 -22.65 3.09
N ALA A 79 -4.00 -22.34 2.29
CA ALA A 79 -3.78 -22.96 0.97
C ALA A 79 -3.40 -24.46 1.05
N LYS A 80 -2.80 -24.92 2.15
CA LYS A 80 -2.52 -26.35 2.39
C LYS A 80 -3.78 -27.15 2.72
N ILE A 81 -4.80 -26.51 3.31
CA ILE A 81 -6.10 -27.10 3.62
C ILE A 81 -7.05 -27.06 2.41
N PHE A 82 -7.08 -25.93 1.69
CA PHE A 82 -8.09 -25.65 0.67
C PHE A 82 -7.59 -25.66 -0.79
N GLY A 83 -6.30 -25.92 -1.02
CA GLY A 83 -5.65 -25.72 -2.32
C GLY A 83 -5.24 -24.25 -2.54
N VAL A 84 -4.34 -24.03 -3.50
CA VAL A 84 -3.85 -22.68 -3.85
C VAL A 84 -4.87 -22.00 -4.78
N HIS A 85 -5.66 -21.09 -4.21
CA HIS A 85 -6.67 -20.29 -4.90
C HIS A 85 -6.65 -18.86 -4.33
N GLY A 86 -7.02 -17.84 -5.12
CA GLY A 86 -7.06 -16.45 -4.64
C GLY A 86 -7.87 -16.28 -3.35
N TRP A 87 -9.07 -16.88 -3.29
CA TRP A 87 -9.91 -16.84 -2.09
C TRP A 87 -9.26 -17.53 -0.87
N SER A 88 -8.49 -18.61 -1.05
CA SER A 88 -7.90 -19.37 0.07
C SER A 88 -6.67 -18.66 0.64
N VAL A 89 -5.86 -17.99 -0.20
CA VAL A 89 -4.73 -17.16 0.28
C VAL A 89 -5.20 -15.84 0.89
N VAL A 90 -6.36 -15.30 0.48
CA VAL A 90 -6.96 -14.10 1.07
C VAL A 90 -7.71 -14.39 2.38
N LEU A 91 -8.26 -15.60 2.57
CA LEU A 91 -9.12 -15.97 3.71
C LEU A 91 -8.59 -15.55 5.10
N PRO A 92 -7.29 -15.68 5.46
CA PRO A 92 -6.79 -15.21 6.75
C PRO A 92 -6.96 -13.69 6.94
N SER A 93 -6.74 -12.90 5.88
CA SER A 93 -6.88 -11.43 5.90
C SER A 93 -8.32 -11.02 6.24
N ILE A 94 -9.29 -11.68 5.61
CA ILE A 94 -10.73 -11.52 5.90
C ILE A 94 -11.03 -11.81 7.37
N LEU A 95 -10.56 -12.94 7.89
CA LEU A 95 -10.80 -13.37 9.26
C LEU A 95 -10.14 -12.43 10.29
N PHE A 96 -8.94 -11.92 10.02
CA PHE A 96 -8.27 -10.91 10.84
C PHE A 96 -8.94 -9.53 10.76
N GLY A 97 -9.51 -9.16 9.60
CA GLY A 97 -10.38 -8.00 9.44
C GLY A 97 -11.64 -8.07 10.33
N ILE A 98 -12.43 -9.15 10.20
CA ILE A 98 -13.63 -9.38 11.03
C ILE A 98 -13.24 -9.44 12.52
N GLY A 99 -12.12 -10.10 12.85
CA GLY A 99 -11.55 -10.14 14.19
C GLY A 99 -11.18 -8.76 14.75
N SER A 100 -10.68 -7.85 13.90
CA SER A 100 -10.34 -6.47 14.27
C SER A 100 -11.58 -5.65 14.65
N VAL A 101 -12.68 -5.82 13.90
CA VAL A 101 -13.99 -5.22 14.21
C VAL A 101 -14.52 -5.71 15.57
N ALA A 102 -14.43 -7.02 15.83
CA ALA A 102 -14.80 -7.61 17.11
C ALA A 102 -13.89 -7.15 18.27
N LEU A 103 -12.59 -7.00 18.05
CA LEU A 103 -11.65 -6.50 19.06
C LEU A 103 -11.94 -5.03 19.40
N ILE A 104 -12.17 -4.15 18.42
CA ILE A 104 -12.52 -2.74 18.66
C ILE A 104 -13.78 -2.63 19.54
N TYR A 105 -14.85 -3.38 19.23
CA TYR A 105 -16.04 -3.42 20.08
C TYR A 105 -15.70 -3.80 21.53
N ASN A 106 -14.89 -4.86 21.71
CA ASN A 106 -14.53 -5.40 23.01
C ASN A 106 -13.54 -4.52 23.81
N MET A 107 -12.72 -3.70 23.14
CA MET A 107 -11.85 -2.70 23.78
C MET A 107 -12.63 -1.47 24.25
N ILE A 108 -13.62 -1.02 23.48
CA ILE A 108 -14.35 0.23 23.75
C ILE A 108 -15.51 0.01 24.75
N LYS A 109 -16.28 -1.09 24.61
CA LYS A 109 -17.50 -1.34 25.41
C LYS A 109 -17.30 -1.26 26.92
N PRO A 110 -16.27 -1.89 27.54
CA PRO A 110 -16.12 -1.90 28.99
C PRO A 110 -15.82 -0.51 29.57
N ARG A 111 -15.26 0.40 28.77
CA ARG A 111 -14.77 1.69 29.24
C ARG A 111 -15.67 2.88 28.88
N PHE A 112 -16.35 2.80 27.74
CA PHE A 112 -17.09 3.92 27.14
C PHE A 112 -18.56 3.62 26.82
N ASN A 113 -19.07 2.42 27.14
CA ASN A 113 -20.41 1.87 26.85
C ASN A 113 -20.61 1.29 25.44
N ALA A 114 -21.68 0.48 25.29
CA ALA A 114 -21.97 -0.31 24.10
C ALA A 114 -22.26 0.53 22.84
N TRP A 115 -22.86 1.73 22.94
CA TRP A 115 -23.08 2.57 21.76
C TRP A 115 -21.78 3.13 21.19
N ALA A 116 -20.82 3.49 22.04
CA ALA A 116 -19.49 3.92 21.58
C ALA A 116 -18.77 2.76 20.88
N ALA A 117 -18.92 1.53 21.39
CA ALA A 117 -18.34 0.32 20.81
C ALA A 117 -18.98 -0.07 19.47
N ARG A 118 -20.31 0.03 19.34
CA ARG A 118 -21.03 -0.20 18.08
C ARG A 118 -20.62 0.81 17.00
N LEU A 119 -20.56 2.10 17.34
CA LEU A 119 -20.17 3.14 16.40
C LEU A 119 -18.69 3.02 15.99
N ALA A 120 -17.79 2.63 16.90
CA ALA A 120 -16.40 2.34 16.56
C ALA A 120 -16.26 1.09 15.66
N ALA A 121 -16.98 0.01 15.96
CA ALA A 121 -16.97 -1.19 15.13
C ALA A 121 -17.53 -0.91 13.71
N LEU A 122 -18.63 -0.17 13.60
CA LEU A 122 -19.21 0.25 12.32
C LEU A 122 -18.27 1.19 11.55
N ALA A 123 -17.61 2.14 12.22
CA ALA A 123 -16.65 3.05 11.58
C ALA A 123 -15.43 2.29 11.03
N LEU A 124 -14.89 1.30 11.74
CA LEU A 124 -13.83 0.44 11.20
C LEU A 124 -14.34 -0.38 10.01
N THR A 125 -15.56 -0.93 10.11
CA THR A 125 -16.20 -1.73 9.06
C THR A 125 -16.36 -0.94 7.75
N LEU A 126 -16.75 0.33 7.84
CA LEU A 126 -16.97 1.24 6.70
C LEU A 126 -15.75 2.10 6.35
N THR A 127 -14.56 1.85 6.90
CA THR A 127 -13.35 2.57 6.50
C THR A 127 -12.84 2.01 5.17
N PRO A 128 -12.72 2.80 4.09
CA PRO A 128 -12.51 2.24 2.76
C PRO A 128 -11.24 1.40 2.60
N ILE A 129 -10.10 1.87 3.15
CA ILE A 129 -8.84 1.11 3.08
C ILE A 129 -8.86 -0.19 3.92
N VAL A 130 -9.74 -0.30 4.94
CA VAL A 130 -9.92 -1.54 5.70
C VAL A 130 -10.58 -2.61 4.83
N VAL A 131 -11.62 -2.25 4.06
CA VAL A 131 -12.22 -3.19 3.10
C VAL A 131 -11.23 -3.54 1.99
N ALA A 132 -10.54 -2.54 1.44
CA ALA A 132 -9.60 -2.74 0.34
C ALA A 132 -8.46 -3.71 0.70
N ASP A 133 -7.88 -3.62 1.90
CA ASP A 133 -6.77 -4.47 2.33
C ASP A 133 -7.20 -5.84 2.88
N SER A 134 -8.30 -5.90 3.66
CA SER A 134 -8.84 -7.18 4.18
C SER A 134 -9.29 -8.14 3.08
N ARG A 135 -9.45 -7.64 1.84
CA ARG A 135 -9.74 -8.39 0.62
C ARG A 135 -8.50 -8.86 -0.14
N THR A 136 -7.30 -8.75 0.43
CA THR A 136 -6.04 -9.16 -0.21
C THR A 136 -5.23 -10.13 0.65
N ASN A 137 -4.26 -10.78 0.03
CA ASN A 137 -3.17 -11.51 0.68
C ASN A 137 -1.96 -10.60 1.02
N ASN A 138 -2.15 -9.28 1.13
CA ASN A 138 -1.19 -8.42 1.84
C ASN A 138 -1.32 -8.67 3.36
N MET A 139 -0.32 -8.24 4.13
CA MET A 139 -0.24 -8.58 5.56
C MET A 139 -0.83 -7.52 6.50
N ASP A 140 -1.29 -6.36 6.02
CA ASP A 140 -1.60 -5.22 6.88
C ASP A 140 -2.87 -5.42 7.73
N ALA A 141 -3.92 -6.08 7.22
CA ALA A 141 -5.06 -6.52 8.03
C ALA A 141 -4.65 -7.56 9.11
N THR A 142 -3.68 -8.43 8.80
CA THR A 142 -3.09 -9.37 9.78
C THR A 142 -2.33 -8.59 10.87
N LEU A 143 -1.51 -7.62 10.47
CA LEU A 143 -0.80 -6.72 11.37
C LEU A 143 -1.78 -5.96 12.28
N GLN A 144 -2.81 -5.33 11.71
CA GLN A 144 -3.83 -4.59 12.44
C GLN A 144 -4.46 -5.45 13.55
N PHE A 145 -4.81 -6.70 13.25
CA PHE A 145 -5.36 -7.63 14.23
C PHE A 145 -4.40 -7.92 15.38
N PHE A 146 -3.12 -8.22 15.09
CA PHE A 146 -2.13 -8.51 16.12
C PHE A 146 -1.78 -7.28 16.99
N LEU A 147 -1.71 -6.08 16.40
CA LEU A 147 -1.54 -4.82 17.14
C LEU A 147 -2.76 -4.50 18.03
N LEU A 148 -3.98 -4.78 17.57
CA LEU A 148 -5.19 -4.70 18.38
C LEU A 148 -5.23 -5.75 19.51
N LEU A 149 -4.81 -6.98 19.24
CA LEU A 149 -4.75 -8.05 20.22
C LEU A 149 -3.72 -7.76 21.32
N ALA A 150 -2.55 -7.24 20.95
CA ALA A 150 -1.54 -6.72 21.88
C ALA A 150 -2.13 -5.61 22.77
N SER A 151 -2.76 -4.61 22.14
CA SER A 151 -3.41 -3.49 22.82
C SER A 151 -4.52 -3.93 23.78
N TRP A 152 -5.35 -4.89 23.38
CA TRP A 152 -6.38 -5.50 24.22
C TRP A 152 -5.77 -6.28 25.39
N CYS A 153 -4.70 -7.06 25.16
CA CYS A 153 -3.95 -7.72 26.23
C CYS A 153 -3.41 -6.71 27.25
N LEU A 154 -2.89 -5.56 26.83
CA LEU A 154 -2.43 -4.50 27.75
C LEU A 154 -3.58 -3.88 28.55
N MET A 155 -4.70 -3.52 27.90
CA MET A 155 -5.89 -3.01 28.58
C MET A 155 -6.48 -4.04 29.57
N LYS A 156 -6.40 -5.33 29.23
CA LYS A 156 -6.79 -6.45 30.08
C LYS A 156 -5.82 -6.67 31.24
N ALA A 157 -4.51 -6.47 31.03
CA ALA A 157 -3.48 -6.52 32.07
C ALA A 157 -3.75 -5.49 33.18
N ILE A 158 -4.03 -4.24 32.79
CA ILE A 158 -4.39 -3.14 33.69
C ILE A 158 -5.70 -3.44 34.43
N SER A 159 -6.78 -3.73 33.70
CA SER A 159 -8.12 -3.89 34.29
C SER A 159 -8.26 -5.14 35.17
N THR A 160 -7.53 -6.23 34.88
CA THR A 160 -7.51 -7.45 35.70
C THR A 160 -6.35 -7.53 36.69
N ARG A 161 -5.46 -6.51 36.72
CA ARG A 161 -4.22 -6.46 37.51
C ARG A 161 -3.27 -7.65 37.29
N LYS A 162 -3.25 -8.24 36.09
CA LYS A 162 -2.42 -9.40 35.72
C LYS A 162 -1.17 -8.97 34.93
N PRO A 163 0.03 -8.85 35.55
CA PRO A 163 1.21 -8.31 34.88
C PRO A 163 1.72 -9.16 33.71
N TRP A 164 1.51 -10.48 33.73
CA TRP A 164 1.91 -11.36 32.61
C TRP A 164 1.21 -11.02 31.28
N LEU A 165 0.03 -10.39 31.31
CA LEU A 165 -0.63 -9.89 30.09
C LEU A 165 0.07 -8.66 29.48
N VAL A 166 0.92 -7.96 30.24
CA VAL A 166 1.84 -6.95 29.70
C VAL A 166 2.95 -7.65 28.90
N VAL A 167 3.52 -8.72 29.46
CA VAL A 167 4.54 -9.54 28.78
C VAL A 167 3.99 -10.12 27.49
N VAL A 168 2.78 -10.68 27.50
CA VAL A 168 2.08 -11.16 26.29
C VAL A 168 1.74 -10.02 25.33
N SER A 169 1.33 -8.85 25.81
CA SER A 169 1.10 -7.68 24.94
C SER A 169 2.37 -7.30 24.17
N PHE A 170 3.53 -7.29 24.82
CA PHE A 170 4.79 -6.88 24.20
C PHE A 170 5.38 -8.01 23.33
N ALA A 171 5.23 -9.27 23.73
CA ALA A 171 5.53 -10.42 22.87
C ALA A 171 4.71 -10.42 21.57
N LEU A 172 3.42 -10.05 21.63
CA LEU A 172 2.60 -9.88 20.43
C LEU A 172 3.07 -8.75 19.51
N ILE A 173 3.78 -7.73 20.02
CA ILE A 173 4.44 -6.72 19.18
C ILE A 173 5.71 -7.28 18.50
N GLY A 174 6.47 -8.18 19.15
CA GLY A 174 7.56 -8.90 18.48
C GLY A 174 7.08 -9.88 17.41
N VAL A 175 5.96 -10.57 17.65
CA VAL A 175 5.26 -11.35 16.62
C VAL A 175 4.77 -10.42 15.49
N SER A 176 4.29 -9.21 15.81
CA SER A 176 3.89 -8.21 14.80
C SER A 176 5.07 -7.70 13.96
N PHE A 177 6.28 -7.60 14.53
CA PHE A 177 7.50 -7.35 13.75
C PHE A 177 7.78 -8.48 12.77
N ASN A 178 7.50 -9.73 13.13
CA ASN A 178 7.58 -10.86 12.19
C ASN A 178 6.35 -10.98 11.26
N ILE A 179 5.44 -9.99 11.27
CA ILE A 179 4.42 -9.75 10.23
C ILE A 179 4.86 -8.60 9.30
N LYS A 180 5.38 -7.49 9.83
CA LYS A 180 5.73 -6.31 9.00
C LYS A 180 6.85 -5.39 9.54
N MET A 181 7.87 -5.97 10.17
CA MET A 181 9.11 -5.32 10.61
C MET A 181 8.84 -4.02 11.41
N LEU A 182 9.59 -2.94 11.18
CA LEU A 182 9.50 -1.72 11.98
C LEU A 182 8.14 -0.99 11.91
N GLN A 183 7.30 -1.25 10.90
CA GLN A 183 5.94 -0.73 10.85
C GLN A 183 5.12 -1.19 12.08
N ALA A 184 5.39 -2.38 12.63
CA ALA A 184 4.76 -2.88 13.85
C ALA A 184 5.11 -2.08 15.11
N PHE A 185 6.27 -1.43 15.15
CA PHE A 185 6.77 -0.72 16.33
C PHE A 185 6.22 0.71 16.47
N MET A 186 5.55 1.23 15.44
CA MET A 186 4.98 2.58 15.43
C MET A 186 3.94 2.84 16.54
N ILE A 187 3.35 1.78 17.10
CA ILE A 187 2.41 1.83 18.25
C ILE A 187 3.11 1.82 19.63
N LEU A 188 4.40 1.45 19.73
CA LEU A 188 5.07 1.27 21.03
C LEU A 188 4.99 2.51 21.95
N PRO A 189 5.11 3.76 21.45
CA PRO A 189 4.90 4.95 22.28
C PRO A 189 3.50 5.00 22.94
N ALA A 190 2.46 4.56 22.22
CA ALA A 190 1.09 4.51 22.73
C ALA A 190 0.94 3.48 23.86
N LEU A 191 1.51 2.28 23.68
CA LEU A 191 1.46 1.19 24.66
C LEU A 191 2.23 1.55 25.93
N LEU A 192 3.44 2.10 25.77
CA LEU A 192 4.27 2.57 26.89
C LEU A 192 3.58 3.71 27.66
N LEU A 193 3.06 4.72 26.96
CA LEU A 193 2.30 5.83 27.56
C LEU A 193 1.05 5.32 28.31
N PHE A 194 0.28 4.43 27.70
CA PHE A 194 -0.92 3.86 28.34
C PHE A 194 -0.57 3.07 29.60
N TYR A 195 0.45 2.21 29.55
CA TYR A 195 0.91 1.47 30.73
C TYR A 195 1.41 2.41 31.83
N TRP A 196 2.15 3.47 31.47
CA TRP A 196 2.67 4.47 32.40
C TRP A 196 1.56 5.27 33.08
N LEU A 197 0.51 5.65 32.35
CA LEU A 197 -0.62 6.43 32.89
C LEU A 197 -1.64 5.56 33.64
N ALA A 198 -1.85 4.30 33.25
CA ALA A 198 -2.93 3.46 33.76
C ALA A 198 -2.48 2.38 34.78
N SER A 199 -1.18 2.12 34.94
CA SER A 199 -0.66 1.15 35.91
C SER A 199 -0.53 1.75 37.31
N ASN A 200 -1.45 1.38 38.22
CA ASN A 200 -1.41 1.76 39.64
C ASN A 200 -0.34 1.00 40.47
N GLN A 201 0.70 0.45 39.83
CA GLN A 201 1.79 -0.26 40.52
C GLN A 201 2.89 0.70 40.99
N LYS A 202 3.58 0.34 42.10
CA LYS A 202 4.80 1.03 42.55
C LYS A 202 5.85 1.03 41.41
N LEU A 203 6.64 2.11 41.32
CA LEU A 203 7.57 2.36 40.21
C LEU A 203 8.48 1.17 39.90
N TRP A 204 9.10 0.54 40.91
CA TRP A 204 9.97 -0.61 40.68
C TRP A 204 9.23 -1.78 40.02
N ARG A 205 8.03 -2.15 40.48
CA ARG A 205 7.23 -3.24 39.85
C ARG A 205 6.83 -2.91 38.42
N ARG A 206 6.53 -1.65 38.15
CA ARG A 206 6.25 -1.13 36.80
C ARG A 206 7.47 -1.30 35.89
N LEU A 207 8.66 -0.94 36.38
CA LEU A 207 9.93 -1.11 35.64
C LEU A 207 10.30 -2.59 35.47
N THR A 208 10.18 -3.44 36.49
CA THR A 208 10.41 -4.89 36.38
C THR A 208 9.47 -5.54 35.36
N THR A 209 8.18 -5.17 35.38
CA THR A 209 7.20 -5.67 34.40
C THR A 209 7.56 -5.22 32.98
N LEU A 210 8.01 -3.97 32.80
CA LEU A 210 8.47 -3.47 31.50
C LEU A 210 9.77 -4.13 31.03
N GLY A 211 10.72 -4.42 31.93
CA GLY A 211 11.95 -5.14 31.60
C GLY A 211 11.66 -6.55 31.09
N ILE A 212 10.85 -7.32 31.80
CA ILE A 212 10.43 -8.67 31.38
C ILE A 212 9.63 -8.60 30.05
N ALA A 213 8.76 -7.60 29.90
CA ALA A 213 8.00 -7.38 28.67
C ALA A 213 8.91 -7.00 27.48
N ALA A 214 9.94 -6.18 27.70
CA ALA A 214 10.93 -5.81 26.70
C ALA A 214 11.80 -6.99 26.28
N VAL A 215 12.22 -7.85 27.21
CA VAL A 215 12.92 -9.11 26.90
C VAL A 215 12.02 -10.04 26.06
N ALA A 216 10.76 -10.22 26.44
CA ALA A 216 9.82 -11.04 25.67
C ALA A 216 9.54 -10.48 24.27
N MET A 217 9.45 -9.16 24.12
CA MET A 217 9.39 -8.48 22.82
C MET A 217 10.66 -8.71 22.01
N ALA A 218 11.84 -8.51 22.60
CA ALA A 218 13.13 -8.70 21.90
C ALA A 218 13.30 -10.13 21.40
N VAL A 219 13.01 -11.13 22.24
CA VAL A 219 13.04 -12.56 21.85
C VAL A 219 12.06 -12.82 20.70
N THR A 220 10.80 -12.40 20.81
CA THR A 220 9.80 -12.63 19.75
C THR A 220 9.99 -11.78 18.49
N THR A 221 10.75 -10.69 18.58
CA THR A 221 11.20 -9.87 17.43
C THR A 221 12.32 -10.60 16.68
N LEU A 222 13.34 -11.05 17.42
CA LEU A 222 14.63 -11.45 16.86
C LEU A 222 14.76 -12.94 16.58
N ALA A 223 13.91 -13.81 17.17
CA ALA A 223 14.04 -15.26 17.08
C ALA A 223 14.06 -15.81 15.63
N TRP A 224 13.25 -15.26 14.72
CA TRP A 224 13.28 -15.66 13.31
C TRP A 224 14.38 -14.93 12.52
N PRO A 225 14.51 -13.58 12.51
CA PRO A 225 15.55 -12.89 11.74
C PRO A 225 16.98 -13.32 12.09
N MET A 226 17.28 -13.50 13.38
CA MET A 226 18.60 -14.00 13.81
C MET A 226 18.82 -15.47 13.42
N GLN A 227 17.78 -16.30 13.35
CA GLN A 227 17.90 -17.67 12.86
C GLN A 227 18.16 -17.71 11.35
N VAL A 228 17.52 -16.83 10.57
CA VAL A 228 17.82 -16.68 9.14
C VAL A 228 19.27 -16.22 8.96
N ASP A 229 19.65 -15.11 9.59
CA ASP A 229 20.96 -14.49 9.37
C ASP A 229 22.13 -15.35 9.88
N SER A 230 21.93 -16.16 10.93
CA SER A 230 22.93 -17.14 11.41
C SER A 230 22.93 -18.46 10.63
N THR A 231 21.91 -18.75 9.81
CA THR A 231 21.95 -19.91 8.91
C THR A 231 22.87 -19.61 7.72
N ALA A 232 23.79 -20.54 7.44
CA ALA A 232 24.71 -20.43 6.30
C ALA A 232 23.96 -20.23 4.97
N ALA A 233 24.43 -19.29 4.15
CA ALA A 233 23.76 -18.88 2.90
C ALA A 233 23.65 -19.97 1.81
N THR A 234 24.21 -21.16 2.02
CA THR A 234 24.03 -22.36 1.17
C THR A 234 22.91 -23.29 1.67
N GLN A 235 22.29 -23.00 2.81
CA GLN A 235 21.27 -23.82 3.50
C GLN A 235 19.95 -23.07 3.70
N ARG A 236 19.80 -21.89 3.08
CA ARG A 236 18.59 -21.06 3.07
C ARG A 236 18.48 -20.27 1.76
N PRO A 237 17.30 -19.70 1.42
CA PRO A 237 17.18 -18.77 0.30
C PRO A 237 17.95 -17.46 0.55
N TYR A 238 18.18 -16.71 -0.52
CA TYR A 238 18.62 -15.31 -0.42
C TYR A 238 17.50 -14.42 0.16
N VAL A 239 17.83 -13.43 0.99
CA VAL A 239 16.84 -12.51 1.57
C VAL A 239 16.44 -11.43 0.56
N GLY A 240 15.20 -11.50 0.05
CA GLY A 240 14.69 -10.58 -0.97
C GLY A 240 14.69 -9.11 -0.52
N SER A 241 15.02 -8.19 -1.43
CA SER A 241 15.17 -6.75 -1.17
C SER A 241 16.26 -6.38 -0.13
N SER A 242 17.30 -7.22 0.02
CA SER A 242 18.55 -6.90 0.75
C SER A 242 19.76 -6.93 -0.19
N GLU A 243 20.84 -6.23 0.15
CA GLU A 243 22.13 -6.24 -0.58
C GLU A 243 23.18 -7.19 0.04
N THR A 244 23.08 -7.46 1.35
CA THR A 244 24.03 -8.30 2.11
C THR A 244 23.47 -9.66 2.51
N ASN A 245 22.29 -10.03 2.02
CA ASN A 245 21.58 -11.29 2.30
C ASN A 245 21.15 -11.44 3.78
N SER A 246 20.58 -10.37 4.36
CA SER A 246 20.22 -10.26 5.79
C SER A 246 18.79 -9.76 6.00
N GLU A 247 18.04 -10.46 6.87
CA GLU A 247 16.71 -10.04 7.35
C GLU A 247 16.80 -8.82 8.26
N MET A 248 17.90 -8.67 9.02
CA MET A 248 18.15 -7.49 9.84
C MET A 248 18.41 -6.25 8.95
N GLU A 249 19.17 -6.39 7.86
CA GLU A 249 19.32 -5.32 6.86
C GLU A 249 17.95 -4.96 6.24
N LEU A 250 17.19 -5.94 5.76
CA LEU A 250 15.85 -5.75 5.18
C LEU A 250 14.89 -5.04 6.14
N ALA A 251 14.96 -5.34 7.44
CA ALA A 251 14.10 -4.77 8.47
C ALA A 251 14.45 -3.33 8.86
N PHE A 252 15.75 -3.00 8.96
CA PHE A 252 16.20 -1.68 9.40
C PHE A 252 16.49 -0.71 8.24
N GLY A 253 16.80 -1.20 7.04
CA GLY A 253 16.95 -0.44 5.80
C GLY A 253 15.62 -0.28 5.04
N TYR A 254 15.38 -1.15 4.05
CA TYR A 254 14.24 -1.05 3.11
C TYR A 254 12.85 -0.98 3.78
N ASN A 255 12.59 -1.77 4.83
CA ASN A 255 11.35 -1.71 5.62
C ASN A 255 11.45 -0.78 6.84
N GLY A 256 12.54 -0.01 6.96
CA GLY A 256 12.88 0.85 8.08
C GLY A 256 13.25 2.28 7.67
N THR A 257 14.51 2.65 7.84
CA THR A 257 14.99 4.04 7.70
C THR A 257 14.83 4.60 6.29
N GLU A 258 14.94 3.78 5.25
CA GLU A 258 14.77 4.21 3.85
C GLU A 258 13.37 4.78 3.60
N ARG A 259 12.35 4.30 4.33
CA ARG A 259 10.97 4.85 4.23
C ARG A 259 10.89 6.33 4.58
N LEU A 260 11.86 6.85 5.34
CA LEU A 260 11.99 8.27 5.71
C LEU A 260 13.12 9.01 4.97
N LEU A 261 14.17 8.30 4.54
CA LEU A 261 15.37 8.90 3.95
C LEU A 261 15.41 8.84 2.40
N GLY A 262 14.57 8.00 1.79
CA GLY A 262 14.65 7.64 0.37
C GLY A 262 15.20 6.22 0.18
N GLN A 263 14.93 5.63 -1.00
CA GLN A 263 15.41 4.30 -1.35
C GLN A 263 16.90 4.33 -1.70
N THR A 264 17.65 3.42 -1.09
CA THR A 264 19.02 3.03 -1.46
C THR A 264 19.04 1.58 -1.95
N THR A 265 18.34 0.68 -1.26
CA THR A 265 18.26 -0.76 -1.59
C THR A 265 17.00 -1.08 -2.42
N GLY A 266 17.01 -2.22 -3.13
CA GLY A 266 15.86 -2.68 -3.92
C GLY A 266 15.42 -1.73 -5.05
N THR A 267 16.35 -0.94 -5.60
CA THR A 267 16.11 0.25 -6.44
C THR A 267 15.75 -0.06 -7.90
N GLY A 268 14.58 -0.67 -8.11
CA GLY A 268 13.95 -0.75 -9.43
C GLY A 268 13.95 0.62 -10.12
N ALA A 269 14.43 0.66 -11.38
CA ALA A 269 14.89 1.86 -12.08
C ALA A 269 14.04 3.12 -11.79
N ALA A 270 14.70 4.12 -11.18
CA ALA A 270 14.09 5.26 -10.50
C ALA A 270 12.79 5.77 -11.16
N PHE A 271 11.66 5.54 -10.47
CA PHE A 271 10.32 5.87 -10.96
C PHE A 271 10.22 7.36 -11.36
N PRO A 272 9.86 7.68 -12.63
CA PRO A 272 9.68 9.06 -13.07
C PRO A 272 8.60 9.77 -12.24
N GLY A 273 9.03 10.67 -11.37
CA GLY A 273 8.17 11.32 -10.38
C GLY A 273 8.81 11.45 -8.99
N MET A 274 9.85 10.67 -8.68
CA MET A 274 10.64 10.88 -7.47
C MET A 274 11.40 12.21 -7.57
N GLY A 275 11.04 13.18 -6.72
CA GLY A 275 11.54 14.56 -6.83
C GLY A 275 13.02 14.68 -6.47
N ASN A 276 13.88 14.89 -7.47
CA ASN A 276 15.33 15.06 -7.30
C ASN A 276 15.69 16.35 -6.53
N ASN A 277 15.61 16.30 -5.20
CA ASN A 277 16.11 17.34 -4.29
C ASN A 277 17.24 16.85 -3.36
N ALA A 278 17.84 15.69 -3.66
CA ALA A 278 19.11 15.27 -3.09
C ALA A 278 20.28 16.02 -3.76
N LYS A 279 20.69 17.17 -3.20
CA LYS A 279 21.96 17.81 -3.59
C LYS A 279 23.11 16.90 -3.16
N SER A 280 23.82 16.30 -4.13
CA SER A 280 24.99 15.47 -3.87
C SER A 280 26.13 16.27 -3.21
N LYS A 281 26.28 16.15 -1.89
CA LYS A 281 27.38 16.73 -1.10
C LYS A 281 28.10 15.65 -0.30
N THR A 282 28.97 14.90 -0.96
CA THR A 282 30.17 14.27 -0.35
C THR A 282 31.16 13.95 -1.46
N GLY A 283 32.28 14.68 -1.51
CA GLY A 283 33.50 14.15 -2.11
C GLY A 283 34.16 13.22 -1.10
N GLY A 284 34.56 12.03 -1.52
CA GLY A 284 35.28 11.06 -0.69
C GLY A 284 36.32 10.35 -1.55
N THR A 285 37.58 10.38 -1.10
CA THR A 285 38.73 9.81 -1.82
C THR A 285 38.76 8.28 -1.76
N PRO A 286 39.11 7.59 -2.86
CA PRO A 286 39.33 6.15 -2.83
C PRO A 286 40.69 5.80 -2.20
N PRO A 287 40.77 4.85 -1.27
CA PRO A 287 42.05 4.31 -0.81
C PRO A 287 42.61 3.34 -1.86
N THR A 288 43.77 3.65 -2.42
CA THR A 288 44.55 2.72 -3.27
C THR A 288 45.94 2.54 -2.67
N GLY A 289 46.36 1.30 -2.45
CA GLY A 289 47.66 0.97 -1.89
C GLY A 289 48.38 -0.09 -2.71
N ALA A 290 49.56 0.28 -3.22
CA ALA A 290 50.61 -0.58 -3.80
C ALA A 290 50.26 -1.41 -5.07
N THR A 291 51.14 -1.64 -6.04
CA THR A 291 52.45 -1.03 -6.42
C THR A 291 52.76 -1.44 -7.87
N GLY A 292 53.34 -0.57 -8.71
CA GLY A 292 53.74 -0.98 -10.07
C GLY A 292 54.41 0.10 -10.93
N LYS A 293 55.71 -0.05 -11.16
CA LYS A 293 56.58 0.65 -12.14
C LYS A 293 56.12 0.38 -13.60
N THR A 294 56.45 1.13 -14.67
CA THR A 294 57.16 2.40 -14.95
C THR A 294 56.96 2.76 -16.44
N GLY A 295 57.04 4.04 -16.85
CA GLY A 295 57.21 4.43 -18.26
C GLY A 295 56.72 5.85 -18.58
N ASN A 296 57.45 6.59 -19.43
CA ASN A 296 57.10 7.95 -19.89
C ASN A 296 57.46 8.14 -21.40
N PRO A 297 57.03 9.24 -22.07
CA PRO A 297 56.80 9.29 -23.53
C PRO A 297 57.96 9.97 -24.32
N PRO A 298 57.79 10.46 -25.58
CA PRO A 298 57.16 11.79 -25.81
C PRO A 298 56.44 12.06 -27.17
N GLY A 299 55.78 13.22 -27.28
CA GLY A 299 55.53 13.95 -28.54
C GLY A 299 54.05 14.24 -28.89
N GLY A 300 53.64 15.46 -29.30
CA GLY A 300 54.34 16.77 -29.29
C GLY A 300 53.60 17.89 -30.07
N LYS A 301 53.87 19.16 -29.70
CA LYS A 301 53.33 20.45 -30.26
C LYS A 301 51.83 20.70 -29.96
N SER A 302 51.33 21.84 -29.45
CA SER A 302 51.63 23.30 -29.55
C SER A 302 51.20 23.93 -30.90
N THR A 303 50.58 25.11 -30.98
CA THR A 303 50.89 26.40 -30.32
C THR A 303 49.71 27.34 -29.94
N LYS A 304 50.04 28.36 -29.12
CA LYS A 304 49.46 29.73 -28.88
C LYS A 304 48.24 30.21 -29.70
N GLY A 305 47.35 31.08 -29.18
CA GLY A 305 47.24 31.73 -27.85
C GLY A 305 46.68 33.17 -27.89
N THR A 306 46.32 33.74 -26.72
CA THR A 306 45.97 35.17 -26.44
C THR A 306 44.76 35.80 -27.20
N SER A 307 44.03 36.82 -26.71
CA SER A 307 43.71 37.34 -25.36
C SER A 307 42.70 38.50 -25.49
N GLY A 308 41.72 38.67 -24.57
CA GLY A 308 40.96 39.93 -24.47
C GLY A 308 39.48 39.84 -24.09
N GLN A 309 39.09 40.64 -23.09
CA GLN A 309 37.74 41.12 -22.73
C GLN A 309 37.86 42.66 -22.61
N PRO A 310 36.80 43.47 -22.39
CA PRO A 310 35.34 43.21 -22.41
C PRO A 310 34.57 44.20 -23.33
N GLY A 311 33.22 44.25 -23.29
CA GLY A 311 32.47 45.37 -23.90
C GLY A 311 30.96 45.16 -24.14
N THR A 312 30.14 45.87 -23.37
CA THR A 312 28.67 46.08 -23.53
C THR A 312 28.28 46.85 -24.81
N GLY A 313 27.07 46.67 -25.38
CA GLY A 313 26.45 47.77 -26.17
C GLY A 313 25.40 47.52 -27.28
N ASN A 314 24.24 46.93 -26.98
CA ASN A 314 22.87 47.25 -27.49
C ASN A 314 22.50 47.56 -28.99
N THR A 315 21.23 47.26 -29.32
CA THR A 315 20.33 47.90 -30.35
C THR A 315 20.45 47.68 -31.88
N GLN A 316 19.41 47.01 -32.42
CA GLN A 316 18.58 47.32 -33.62
C GLN A 316 19.14 47.48 -35.06
N GLY A 317 18.59 46.66 -35.99
CA GLY A 317 17.97 47.15 -37.24
C GLY A 317 18.65 46.80 -38.58
N GLY A 318 17.93 46.12 -39.50
CA GLY A 318 18.33 45.97 -40.92
C GLY A 318 17.79 44.71 -41.65
N THR A 319 17.11 44.92 -42.79
CA THR A 319 16.60 43.89 -43.75
C THR A 319 16.58 44.53 -45.16
N PRO A 320 16.29 43.83 -46.29
CA PRO A 320 16.29 42.39 -46.66
C PRO A 320 17.31 42.16 -47.83
N PRO A 321 17.16 41.26 -48.86
CA PRO A 321 16.36 40.04 -49.11
C PRO A 321 17.28 38.80 -49.28
N THR A 322 17.13 37.71 -50.06
CA THR A 322 16.21 37.17 -51.12
C THR A 322 16.38 35.61 -51.15
N GLY A 323 15.66 34.74 -51.88
CA GLY A 323 14.49 34.90 -52.75
C GLY A 323 14.12 33.63 -53.59
N THR A 324 12.96 33.04 -53.34
CA THR A 324 12.18 32.09 -54.20
C THR A 324 12.73 30.72 -54.65
N LYS A 325 11.94 29.64 -54.44
CA LYS A 325 11.08 29.04 -55.49
C LYS A 325 9.99 28.12 -54.91
N LYS A 326 9.01 27.73 -55.73
CA LYS A 326 7.77 27.00 -55.36
C LYS A 326 7.77 25.56 -55.92
N GLN A 327 6.94 24.69 -55.35
CA GLN A 327 5.93 23.95 -56.14
C GLN A 327 4.72 23.54 -55.29
N GLN A 328 3.61 23.16 -55.93
CA GLN A 328 2.30 22.87 -55.33
C GLN A 328 1.80 21.49 -55.74
N ALA A 329 0.96 20.86 -54.92
CA ALA A 329 0.08 19.76 -55.32
C ALA A 329 -1.27 19.87 -54.60
N THR A 330 -2.37 19.51 -55.28
CA THR A 330 -3.75 19.73 -54.83
C THR A 330 -4.41 18.42 -54.40
N VAL A 331 -5.26 18.45 -53.36
CA VAL A 331 -6.08 17.30 -52.94
C VAL A 331 -7.55 17.56 -53.27
N LYS A 332 -8.20 16.60 -53.95
CA LYS A 332 -9.63 16.66 -54.33
C LYS A 332 -10.51 15.98 -53.29
N THR A 333 -11.75 16.45 -53.17
CA THR A 333 -12.82 15.83 -52.36
C THR A 333 -13.43 14.60 -53.04
N LYS A 334 -14.01 13.68 -52.24
CA LYS A 334 -14.97 12.66 -52.68
C LYS A 334 -16.11 12.50 -51.66
N LYS A 335 -17.29 12.08 -52.15
CA LYS A 335 -18.54 11.88 -51.40
C LYS A 335 -18.77 10.41 -51.02
N ALA A 336 -19.47 10.21 -49.90
CA ALA A 336 -20.45 9.15 -49.64
C ALA A 336 -21.48 9.78 -48.64
N THR A 337 -22.82 9.67 -48.68
CA THR A 337 -23.77 8.55 -48.87
C THR A 337 -23.61 7.42 -47.85
N GLY A 338 -24.52 7.17 -46.90
CA GLY A 338 -25.75 7.90 -46.52
C GLY A 338 -26.66 7.00 -45.66
N GLY A 339 -27.33 7.53 -44.63
CA GLY A 339 -28.19 6.74 -43.74
C GLY A 339 -28.76 7.53 -42.56
N LYS A 340 -30.08 7.42 -42.31
CA LYS A 340 -30.84 8.24 -41.36
C LYS A 340 -30.56 7.92 -39.89
N MET A 341 -30.55 8.96 -39.04
CA MET A 341 -31.19 8.94 -37.72
C MET A 341 -32.02 10.23 -37.54
N PRO A 342 -33.10 10.23 -36.72
CA PRO A 342 -34.06 11.32 -36.66
C PRO A 342 -33.57 12.52 -35.82
N ALA A 343 -34.15 13.69 -36.09
CA ALA A 343 -33.78 14.94 -35.45
C ALA A 343 -34.62 15.25 -34.20
N ASN A 344 -33.96 15.78 -33.16
CA ASN A 344 -34.50 16.88 -32.36
C ASN A 344 -33.43 17.45 -31.40
N PHE A 345 -32.91 18.63 -31.70
CA PHE A 345 -32.65 19.70 -30.72
C PHE A 345 -32.44 21.03 -31.46
N LYS A 346 -33.07 22.10 -30.97
CA LYS A 346 -33.07 23.42 -31.66
C LYS A 346 -31.75 24.16 -31.44
N LYS A 347 -31.31 24.90 -32.47
CA LYS A 347 -30.11 25.75 -32.44
C LYS A 347 -30.47 27.15 -31.94
N GLY A 348 -29.78 27.64 -30.91
CA GLY A 348 -29.87 29.02 -30.42
C GLY A 348 -28.59 29.79 -30.74
N ASN A 349 -28.71 30.95 -31.40
CA ASN A 349 -27.56 31.80 -31.75
C ASN A 349 -26.94 32.48 -30.52
N PHE A 350 -25.61 32.59 -30.51
CA PHE A 350 -24.94 33.83 -30.12
C PHE A 350 -23.79 34.14 -31.10
N LYS A 351 -23.64 35.42 -31.46
CA LYS A 351 -22.58 35.92 -32.35
C LYS A 351 -21.30 36.18 -31.56
N GLY A 352 -20.14 35.93 -32.16
CA GLY A 352 -18.86 36.42 -31.66
C GLY A 352 -18.59 37.86 -32.10
N GLY A 353 -17.90 38.63 -31.24
CA GLY A 353 -17.32 39.94 -31.51
C GLY A 353 -15.97 40.07 -30.78
N PRO A 354 -15.04 40.96 -31.21
CA PRO A 354 -13.61 40.74 -30.97
C PRO A 354 -12.94 41.64 -29.92
N GLY A 355 -11.79 41.17 -29.41
CA GLY A 355 -10.89 41.91 -28.51
C GLY A 355 -11.19 41.71 -27.00
N THR A 356 -10.26 41.87 -26.08
CA THR A 356 -8.80 42.18 -26.17
C THR A 356 -8.02 41.37 -25.13
N GLY A 357 -6.68 41.40 -25.16
CA GLY A 357 -5.83 40.60 -24.27
C GLY A 357 -5.41 41.29 -22.96
N GLY A 358 -5.17 40.49 -21.93
CA GLY A 358 -4.56 40.89 -20.65
C GLY A 358 -4.14 39.64 -19.87
N GLY A 359 -2.91 39.60 -19.34
CA GLY A 359 -2.30 38.38 -18.81
C GLY A 359 -2.14 38.34 -17.29
N ALA A 360 -2.50 37.22 -16.67
CA ALA A 360 -2.14 36.83 -15.30
C ALA A 360 -2.08 35.27 -15.21
N PRO A 361 -1.36 34.68 -14.24
CA PRO A 361 -0.86 33.30 -14.37
C PRO A 361 -1.61 32.23 -13.56
N GLY A 362 -1.29 30.95 -13.80
CA GLY A 362 -1.52 29.88 -12.82
C GLY A 362 -2.72 28.94 -13.03
N GLY A 363 -3.23 28.79 -14.26
CA GLY A 363 -4.36 27.90 -14.58
C GLY A 363 -4.10 26.43 -14.22
N HIS A 364 -4.64 25.98 -13.08
CA HIS A 364 -4.57 24.60 -12.62
C HIS A 364 -5.38 23.68 -13.55
N LYS A 365 -4.72 22.84 -14.34
CA LYS A 365 -5.39 21.73 -15.03
C LYS A 365 -5.64 20.59 -14.05
N GLY A 366 -6.89 20.45 -13.61
CA GLY A 366 -7.38 19.17 -13.10
C GLY A 366 -7.26 18.11 -14.18
N GLY A 367 -6.60 16.99 -13.86
CA GLY A 367 -6.44 15.82 -14.73
C GLY A 367 -6.74 14.55 -13.92
N GLY A 368 -7.37 13.56 -14.56
CA GLY A 368 -7.86 12.36 -13.87
C GLY A 368 -6.76 11.56 -13.19
N GLY A 369 -7.04 11.06 -11.99
CA GLY A 369 -6.09 10.31 -11.17
C GLY A 369 -5.75 8.92 -11.73
N GLY A 370 -4.74 8.85 -12.59
CA GLY A 370 -4.00 7.62 -12.88
C GLY A 370 -3.02 7.31 -11.76
N GLY A 371 -3.52 6.87 -10.60
CA GLY A 371 -2.72 6.64 -9.40
C GLY A 371 -1.70 5.50 -9.59
N GLY A 372 -0.41 5.84 -9.57
CA GLY A 372 0.67 4.86 -9.54
C GLY A 372 0.85 4.19 -8.18
N ALA A 373 1.71 3.16 -8.11
CA ALA A 373 2.01 2.37 -6.89
C ALA A 373 2.41 3.21 -5.65
N PHE A 374 2.91 4.43 -5.90
CA PHE A 374 3.36 5.40 -4.91
C PHE A 374 2.66 6.75 -5.08
N SER A 375 1.40 6.79 -5.53
CA SER A 375 0.57 8.02 -5.48
C SER A 375 0.21 8.30 -4.03
N ILE A 376 1.11 9.00 -3.34
CA ILE A 376 1.01 9.32 -1.91
C ILE A 376 0.93 10.84 -1.63
N GLY A 377 0.82 11.66 -2.68
CA GLY A 377 0.77 13.12 -2.56
C GLY A 377 2.03 13.78 -1.98
N THR A 378 1.97 15.11 -1.86
CA THR A 378 3.07 15.96 -1.38
C THR A 378 3.22 15.86 0.13
N ALA A 379 4.43 15.52 0.60
CA ALA A 379 4.74 15.42 2.02
C ALA A 379 4.46 16.73 2.79
N GLY A 380 3.94 16.60 4.00
CA GLY A 380 3.55 17.71 4.87
C GLY A 380 2.35 17.37 5.77
N PRO A 381 2.01 18.21 6.77
CA PRO A 381 1.01 17.89 7.79
C PRO A 381 -0.40 17.57 7.27
N LEU A 382 -0.76 18.06 6.09
CA LEU A 382 -2.06 17.84 5.45
C LEU A 382 -2.06 16.71 4.41
N ARG A 383 -0.95 15.97 4.24
CA ARG A 383 -0.82 14.92 3.20
C ARG A 383 -1.93 13.87 3.26
N LEU A 384 -2.27 13.43 4.47
CA LEU A 384 -3.34 12.44 4.69
C LEU A 384 -4.71 12.93 4.23
N LEU A 385 -4.91 14.25 4.08
CA LEU A 385 -6.15 14.84 3.59
C LEU A 385 -6.17 15.05 2.07
N GLN A 386 -5.02 15.00 1.38
CA GLN A 386 -4.92 15.25 -0.07
C GLN A 386 -5.68 14.18 -0.90
N SER A 387 -5.95 14.48 -2.17
CA SER A 387 -6.71 13.62 -3.10
C SER A 387 -6.18 12.19 -3.25
N ASP A 388 -4.86 11.99 -3.12
CA ASP A 388 -4.20 10.69 -3.23
C ASP A 388 -4.55 9.73 -2.07
N LEU A 389 -4.57 10.25 -0.84
CA LEU A 389 -4.64 9.44 0.39
C LEU A 389 -5.95 9.63 1.16
N GLY A 390 -6.53 10.83 1.09
CA GLY A 390 -7.75 11.22 1.81
C GLY A 390 -8.94 10.29 1.56
N PRO A 391 -9.28 10.01 0.29
CA PRO A 391 -10.34 9.06 -0.08
C PRO A 391 -10.10 7.60 0.37
N GLN A 392 -8.93 7.25 0.89
CA GLN A 392 -8.65 5.90 1.43
C GLN A 392 -9.01 5.81 2.93
N ILE A 393 -8.71 6.84 3.72
CA ILE A 393 -8.68 6.74 5.19
C ILE A 393 -9.26 7.96 5.94
N SER A 394 -9.24 9.16 5.38
CA SER A 394 -9.44 10.40 6.15
C SER A 394 -10.89 10.82 6.36
N TRP A 395 -11.85 10.09 5.79
CA TRP A 395 -13.30 10.35 5.82
C TRP A 395 -13.90 10.71 7.18
N LEU A 396 -13.35 10.20 8.28
CA LEU A 396 -13.84 10.41 9.64
C LEU A 396 -12.83 11.13 10.56
N VAL A 397 -11.68 11.59 10.03
CA VAL A 397 -10.64 12.27 10.81
C VAL A 397 -11.15 13.54 11.50
N PRO A 398 -11.94 14.44 10.88
CA PRO A 398 -12.47 15.62 11.58
C PRO A 398 -13.36 15.24 12.77
N ALA A 399 -14.32 14.33 12.57
CA ALA A 399 -15.18 13.83 13.65
C ALA A 399 -14.42 13.05 14.73
N ALA A 400 -13.34 12.35 14.39
CA ALA A 400 -12.49 11.65 15.36
C ALA A 400 -11.67 12.63 16.23
N LEU A 401 -11.08 13.67 15.64
CA LEU A 401 -10.30 14.67 16.37
C LEU A 401 -11.19 15.57 17.25
N ILE A 402 -12.33 16.03 16.73
CA ILE A 402 -13.33 16.78 17.51
C ILE A 402 -13.96 15.85 18.58
N GLY A 403 -14.13 14.57 18.25
CA GLY A 403 -14.53 13.51 19.17
C GLY A 403 -13.56 13.29 20.33
N PHE A 404 -12.25 13.31 20.08
CA PHE A 404 -11.23 13.29 21.13
C PHE A 404 -11.36 14.49 22.06
N ILE A 405 -11.45 15.72 21.52
CA ILE A 405 -11.61 16.96 22.30
C ILE A 405 -12.87 16.89 23.18
N SER A 406 -14.00 16.49 22.58
CA SER A 406 -15.27 16.25 23.27
C SER A 406 -15.12 15.26 24.43
N ALA A 407 -14.56 14.08 24.15
CA ALA A 407 -14.47 12.99 25.12
C ALA A 407 -13.47 13.29 26.24
N PHE A 408 -12.34 13.92 25.92
CA PHE A 408 -11.33 14.30 26.90
C PHE A 408 -11.87 15.38 27.86
N ALA A 409 -12.65 16.34 27.36
CA ALA A 409 -13.35 17.33 28.16
C ALA A 409 -14.57 16.74 28.93
N TYR A 410 -15.28 15.75 28.37
CA TYR A 410 -16.41 15.09 29.02
C TYR A 410 -15.98 14.23 30.22
N TYR A 411 -14.82 13.59 30.13
CA TYR A 411 -14.25 12.76 31.20
C TYR A 411 -13.17 13.48 32.02
N LEU A 412 -13.17 14.82 32.03
CA LEU A 412 -12.30 15.63 32.89
C LEU A 412 -12.88 15.73 34.30
N ASP A 413 -12.18 15.16 35.27
CA ASP A 413 -12.51 15.28 36.69
C ASP A 413 -11.92 16.59 37.25
N ARG A 414 -12.76 17.63 37.35
CA ARG A 414 -12.37 18.97 37.82
C ARG A 414 -11.89 19.02 39.27
N LYS A 415 -11.99 17.94 40.06
CA LYS A 415 -11.44 17.87 41.42
C LYS A 415 -9.98 17.39 41.44
N ARG A 416 -9.43 16.93 40.31
CA ARG A 416 -8.04 16.50 40.18
C ARG A 416 -7.12 17.66 39.80
N LYS A 417 -5.82 17.51 40.08
CA LYS A 417 -4.80 18.40 39.52
C LYS A 417 -4.77 18.24 38.00
N TRP A 418 -4.43 19.30 37.26
CA TRP A 418 -4.54 19.32 35.79
C TRP A 418 -3.76 18.22 35.07
N TYR A 419 -2.69 17.69 35.67
CA TYR A 419 -1.88 16.58 35.16
C TYR A 419 -2.38 15.18 35.56
N GLN A 420 -3.42 15.06 36.38
CA GLN A 420 -3.96 13.79 36.87
C GLN A 420 -5.17 13.36 36.04
N THR A 421 -4.92 12.59 35.00
CA THR A 421 -5.95 12.05 34.11
C THR A 421 -6.93 11.11 34.80
N THR A 422 -8.14 11.02 34.25
CA THR A 422 -9.07 9.92 34.54
C THR A 422 -8.71 8.69 33.72
N SER A 423 -9.17 7.51 34.15
CA SER A 423 -8.92 6.28 33.39
C SER A 423 -9.58 6.29 32.00
N GLN A 424 -10.68 7.03 31.77
CA GLN A 424 -11.17 7.29 30.41
C GLN A 424 -10.16 8.10 29.58
N GLN A 425 -9.63 9.19 30.14
CA GLN A 425 -8.62 10.02 29.48
C GLN A 425 -7.36 9.21 29.14
N ASN A 426 -6.94 8.24 29.97
CA ASN A 426 -5.84 7.33 29.63
C ASN A 426 -6.11 6.51 28.36
N HIS A 427 -7.32 5.95 28.20
CA HIS A 427 -7.69 5.23 26.98
C HIS A 427 -7.82 6.17 25.76
N LEU A 428 -8.22 7.43 25.95
CA LEU A 428 -8.24 8.43 24.86
C LEU A 428 -6.82 8.83 24.43
N LEU A 429 -5.91 9.01 25.39
CA LEU A 429 -4.48 9.29 25.14
C LEU A 429 -3.76 8.09 24.52
N PHE A 430 -4.20 6.85 24.79
CA PHE A 430 -3.75 5.69 24.03
C PHE A 430 -4.11 5.79 22.54
N TRP A 431 -5.38 6.05 22.21
CA TRP A 431 -5.80 6.15 20.80
C TRP A 431 -5.16 7.35 20.09
N MET A 432 -4.98 8.50 20.74
CA MET A 432 -4.22 9.62 20.16
C MET A 432 -2.72 9.34 20.07
N GLY A 433 -2.14 8.64 21.05
CA GLY A 433 -0.73 8.22 21.06
C GLY A 433 -0.41 7.15 19.99
N TRP A 434 -1.42 6.44 19.50
CA TRP A 434 -1.35 5.65 18.26
C TRP A 434 -1.51 6.58 17.04
N LEU A 435 -2.57 7.37 16.99
CA LEU A 435 -2.93 8.16 15.81
C LEU A 435 -1.85 9.15 15.38
N VAL A 436 -1.31 9.95 16.31
CA VAL A 436 -0.39 11.06 15.97
C VAL A 436 0.96 10.58 15.43
N PRO A 437 1.68 9.63 16.05
CA PRO A 437 2.94 9.13 15.49
C PRO A 437 2.77 8.44 14.13
N VAL A 438 1.72 7.63 13.97
CA VAL A 438 1.44 6.93 12.70
C VAL A 438 1.03 7.92 11.60
N ALA A 439 0.21 8.92 11.93
CA ALA A 439 -0.15 10.01 11.02
C ALA A 439 1.07 10.86 10.63
N GLY A 440 1.92 11.19 11.61
CA GLY A 440 3.16 11.94 11.40
C GLY A 440 4.11 11.24 10.43
N PHE A 441 4.31 9.92 10.60
CA PHE A 441 5.11 9.10 9.68
C PHE A 441 4.60 9.17 8.24
N PHE A 442 3.32 8.84 7.99
CA PHE A 442 2.79 8.86 6.61
C PHE A 442 2.78 10.28 6.00
N SER A 443 2.65 11.32 6.83
CA SER A 443 2.79 12.72 6.39
C SER A 443 4.20 13.09 5.90
N ILE A 444 5.26 12.43 6.36
CA ILE A 444 6.66 12.78 5.99
C ILE A 444 7.40 11.72 5.16
N ALA A 445 6.96 10.46 5.18
CA ALA A 445 7.68 9.33 4.57
C ALA A 445 7.90 9.50 3.06
N SER A 446 9.10 9.16 2.59
CA SER A 446 9.52 9.30 1.19
C SER A 446 8.77 8.33 0.27
N PHE A 447 8.53 7.09 0.71
CA PHE A 447 7.79 6.09 -0.07
C PHE A 447 7.05 5.05 0.80
N PHE A 448 5.80 4.77 0.46
CA PHE A 448 4.97 3.68 1.00
C PHE A 448 3.83 3.38 0.01
N HIS A 449 3.13 2.25 0.18
CA HIS A 449 1.90 1.98 -0.57
C HIS A 449 0.68 2.47 0.24
N PRO A 450 -0.34 3.10 -0.37
CA PRO A 450 -1.47 3.70 0.36
C PRO A 450 -2.20 2.76 1.33
N TYR A 451 -2.24 1.45 1.08
CA TYR A 451 -2.91 0.50 1.98
C TYR A 451 -2.25 0.34 3.36
N TYR A 452 -0.97 0.71 3.50
CA TYR A 452 -0.28 0.73 4.80
C TYR A 452 -1.00 1.66 5.82
N MET A 453 -1.78 2.63 5.33
CA MET A 453 -2.57 3.56 6.13
C MET A 453 -3.72 2.92 6.93
N ILE A 454 -4.04 1.64 6.70
CA ILE A 454 -5.01 0.89 7.52
C ILE A 454 -4.67 0.96 9.03
N MET A 455 -3.39 1.10 9.39
CA MET A 455 -2.97 1.34 10.78
C MET A 455 -3.58 2.57 11.45
N LEU A 456 -4.10 3.56 10.69
CA LEU A 456 -4.79 4.73 11.22
C LEU A 456 -6.27 4.43 11.54
N ALA A 457 -6.86 3.39 10.94
CA ALA A 457 -8.29 3.12 11.03
C ALA A 457 -8.75 2.76 12.45
N PRO A 458 -8.04 1.93 13.25
CA PRO A 458 -8.47 1.61 14.62
C PRO A 458 -8.59 2.81 15.55
N PRO A 459 -7.60 3.73 15.68
CA PRO A 459 -7.77 4.91 16.52
C PRO A 459 -8.78 5.92 15.96
N ILE A 460 -8.88 6.11 14.63
CA ILE A 460 -9.92 6.98 14.03
C ILE A 460 -11.31 6.46 14.41
N ALA A 461 -11.56 5.16 14.20
CA ALA A 461 -12.83 4.51 14.51
C ALA A 461 -13.17 4.56 16.01
N ALA A 462 -12.19 4.28 16.87
CA ALA A 462 -12.34 4.37 18.33
C ALA A 462 -12.71 5.79 18.80
N LEU A 463 -12.01 6.81 18.33
CA LEU A 463 -12.22 8.20 18.72
C LEU A 463 -13.52 8.77 18.14
N PHE A 464 -13.89 8.38 16.92
CA PHE A 464 -15.21 8.66 16.34
C PHE A 464 -16.33 8.06 17.22
N GLY A 465 -16.26 6.75 17.52
CA GLY A 465 -17.31 6.05 18.27
C GLY A 465 -17.50 6.57 19.69
N ILE A 466 -16.40 6.83 20.42
CA ILE A 466 -16.48 7.48 21.73
C ILE A 466 -16.98 8.93 21.59
N GLY A 467 -16.42 9.67 20.64
CA GLY A 467 -16.67 11.08 20.41
C GLY A 467 -18.14 11.39 20.13
N ILE A 468 -18.78 10.67 19.21
CA ILE A 468 -20.21 10.84 18.90
C ILE A 468 -21.08 10.70 20.16
N VAL A 469 -20.74 9.75 21.05
CA VAL A 469 -21.49 9.54 22.31
C VAL A 469 -21.26 10.67 23.32
N THR A 470 -20.06 11.22 23.44
CA THR A 470 -19.80 12.35 24.35
C THR A 470 -20.31 13.67 23.79
N MET A 471 -20.15 13.90 22.49
CA MET A 471 -20.69 15.04 21.75
C MET A 471 -22.21 15.07 21.82
N PHE A 472 -22.91 13.93 21.70
CA PHE A 472 -24.36 13.88 21.85
C PHE A 472 -24.87 14.21 23.26
N LYS A 473 -24.09 13.90 24.30
CA LYS A 473 -24.42 14.32 25.68
C LYS A 473 -24.15 15.81 25.89
N GLN A 474 -23.01 16.28 25.44
CA GLN A 474 -22.61 17.70 25.52
C GLN A 474 -23.52 18.61 24.68
N PHE A 475 -24.00 18.14 23.52
CA PHE A 475 -24.97 18.84 22.69
C PHE A 475 -26.25 19.22 23.45
N LYS A 476 -26.60 18.54 24.54
CA LYS A 476 -27.82 18.83 25.34
C LYS A 476 -27.62 19.90 26.42
N LEU A 477 -26.41 20.45 26.57
CA LEU A 477 -26.13 21.57 27.46
C LEU A 477 -26.70 22.89 26.87
N GLY A 478 -26.66 23.98 27.62
CA GLY A 478 -26.98 25.31 27.07
C GLY A 478 -25.99 25.76 26.00
N PHE A 479 -26.41 26.62 25.05
CA PHE A 479 -25.51 27.16 24.01
C PHE A 479 -24.37 28.03 24.54
N LYS A 480 -24.48 28.51 25.80
CA LYS A 480 -23.38 29.18 26.54
C LYS A 480 -22.18 28.26 26.82
N HIS A 481 -22.32 26.94 26.65
CA HIS A 481 -21.22 25.98 26.79
C HIS A 481 -20.62 25.64 25.42
N TRP A 482 -19.32 25.85 25.24
CA TRP A 482 -18.61 25.55 23.98
C TRP A 482 -18.75 24.08 23.56
N GLN A 483 -18.88 23.16 24.52
CA GLN A 483 -19.05 21.73 24.24
C GLN A 483 -20.37 21.43 23.50
N SER A 484 -21.38 22.30 23.60
CA SER A 484 -22.64 22.18 22.85
C SER A 484 -22.45 22.26 21.34
N TRP A 485 -21.37 22.90 20.88
CA TRP A 485 -21.10 23.15 19.46
C TRP A 485 -20.23 22.09 18.79
N LEU A 486 -19.66 21.15 19.57
CA LEU A 486 -18.77 20.11 19.02
C LEU A 486 -19.50 19.14 18.09
N LEU A 487 -20.75 18.76 18.39
CA LEU A 487 -21.53 17.90 17.49
C LEU A 487 -21.83 18.60 16.14
N PRO A 488 -22.38 19.84 16.12
CA PRO A 488 -22.44 20.66 14.89
C PRO A 488 -21.11 20.75 14.14
N LEU A 489 -20.02 21.09 14.82
CA LEU A 489 -18.71 21.29 14.19
C LEU A 489 -18.18 20.00 13.56
N ALA A 490 -18.32 18.86 14.25
CA ALA A 490 -17.93 17.55 13.72
C ALA A 490 -18.74 17.18 12.46
N ILE A 491 -20.05 17.43 12.45
CA ILE A 491 -20.91 17.16 11.28
C ILE A 491 -20.51 18.07 10.12
N VAL A 492 -20.39 19.39 10.32
CA VAL A 492 -20.07 20.35 9.25
C VAL A 492 -18.68 20.09 8.66
N THR A 493 -17.64 19.96 9.49
CA THR A 493 -16.26 19.73 9.01
C THR A 493 -16.10 18.38 8.31
N THR A 494 -16.77 17.34 8.80
CA THR A 494 -16.78 16.03 8.14
C THR A 494 -17.54 16.10 6.82
N THR A 495 -18.76 16.66 6.80
CA THR A 495 -19.57 16.79 5.57
C THR A 495 -18.81 17.58 4.50
N ALA A 496 -18.12 18.67 4.86
CA ALA A 496 -17.33 19.45 3.91
C ALA A 496 -16.16 18.65 3.31
N LEU A 497 -15.42 17.89 4.13
CA LEU A 497 -14.33 17.03 3.65
C LEU A 497 -14.87 15.92 2.72
N GLN A 498 -15.96 15.28 3.10
CA GLN A 498 -16.58 14.20 2.31
C GLN A 498 -17.19 14.74 1.00
N ALA A 499 -17.82 15.91 1.02
CA ALA A 499 -18.34 16.58 -0.17
C ALA A 499 -17.23 16.89 -1.19
N TRP A 500 -16.04 17.32 -0.72
CA TRP A 500 -14.87 17.51 -1.58
C TRP A 500 -14.34 16.18 -2.14
N TYR A 501 -14.19 15.12 -1.34
CA TYR A 501 -13.78 13.81 -1.86
C TYR A 501 -14.76 13.23 -2.89
N VAL A 502 -16.06 13.48 -2.71
CA VAL A 502 -17.09 13.12 -3.70
C VAL A 502 -16.98 13.97 -4.96
N SER A 503 -16.67 15.27 -4.87
CA SER A 503 -16.60 16.14 -6.06
C SER A 503 -15.45 15.81 -7.01
N LEU A 504 -14.39 15.16 -6.51
CA LEU A 504 -13.30 14.62 -7.34
C LEU A 504 -13.79 13.59 -8.39
N TYR A 505 -14.96 12.97 -8.18
CA TYR A 505 -15.53 11.93 -9.06
C TYR A 505 -16.96 12.27 -9.54
N TYR A 506 -17.76 12.96 -8.72
CA TYR A 506 -19.22 13.05 -8.86
C TYR A 506 -19.75 14.45 -8.48
N GLN A 507 -19.68 15.38 -9.43
CA GLN A 507 -20.02 16.80 -9.24
C GLN A 507 -21.45 17.06 -8.73
N TRP A 508 -22.46 16.30 -9.18
CA TRP A 508 -23.84 16.50 -8.73
C TRP A 508 -24.10 15.84 -7.36
N GLN A 509 -23.60 14.62 -7.16
CA GLN A 509 -23.78 13.83 -5.95
C GLN A 509 -23.13 14.49 -4.72
N THR A 510 -22.12 15.35 -4.91
CA THR A 510 -21.60 16.26 -3.88
C THR A 510 -22.70 17.04 -3.16
N TRP A 511 -23.70 17.56 -3.89
CA TRP A 511 -24.80 18.33 -3.30
C TRP A 511 -25.76 17.46 -2.48
N LEU A 512 -25.84 16.16 -2.76
CA LEU A 512 -26.59 15.21 -1.93
C LEU A 512 -25.88 14.98 -0.58
N VAL A 513 -24.55 14.92 -0.56
CA VAL A 513 -23.77 14.83 0.69
C VAL A 513 -23.92 16.10 1.53
N VAL A 514 -23.78 17.28 0.90
CA VAL A 514 -24.02 18.57 1.57
C VAL A 514 -25.45 18.66 2.11
N GLY A 515 -26.44 18.32 1.30
CA GLY A 515 -27.85 18.32 1.69
C GLY A 515 -28.14 17.37 2.85
N ALA A 516 -27.63 16.13 2.82
CA ALA A 516 -27.81 15.16 3.90
C ALA A 516 -27.19 15.63 5.22
N GLY A 517 -25.98 16.23 5.18
CA GLY A 517 -25.33 16.80 6.36
C GLY A 517 -26.10 18.00 6.93
N LEU A 518 -26.61 18.90 6.07
CA LEU A 518 -27.44 20.03 6.48
C LEU A 518 -28.79 19.59 7.07
N ILE A 519 -29.44 18.59 6.48
CA ILE A 519 -30.68 18.00 7.00
C ILE A 519 -30.43 17.36 8.38
N GLY A 520 -29.39 16.54 8.52
CA GLY A 520 -29.00 15.94 9.80
C GLY A 520 -28.72 16.99 10.88
N LEU A 521 -28.07 18.10 10.51
CA LEU A 521 -27.79 19.23 11.39
C LEU A 521 -29.07 19.97 11.80
N ALA A 522 -29.95 20.31 10.85
CA ALA A 522 -31.22 20.97 11.11
C ALA A 522 -32.13 20.12 12.02
N LEU A 523 -32.22 18.80 11.76
CA LEU A 523 -32.95 17.85 12.59
C LEU A 523 -32.40 17.76 14.01
N LEU A 524 -31.08 17.87 14.22
CA LEU A 524 -30.49 17.94 15.56
C LEU A 524 -30.85 19.22 16.31
N PHE A 525 -30.90 20.38 15.64
CA PHE A 525 -31.31 21.64 16.26
C PHE A 525 -32.81 21.69 16.56
N ILE A 526 -33.68 21.35 15.61
CA ILE A 526 -35.14 21.30 15.78
C ILE A 526 -35.52 20.23 16.82
N GLY A 527 -34.87 19.07 16.76
CA GLY A 527 -35.07 17.95 17.67
C GLY A 527 -34.47 18.14 19.06
N ARG A 528 -33.69 19.20 19.32
CA ARG A 528 -32.88 19.40 20.55
C ARG A 528 -33.62 19.20 21.87
N THR A 529 -34.89 19.61 21.92
CA THR A 529 -35.78 19.52 23.09
C THR A 529 -36.87 18.46 22.94
N ARG A 530 -36.83 17.65 21.88
CA ARG A 530 -37.87 16.69 21.49
C ARG A 530 -37.43 15.24 21.76
N SER A 531 -38.40 14.35 21.93
CA SER A 531 -38.19 12.92 22.18
C SER A 531 -37.40 12.22 21.05
N TRP A 532 -37.63 12.62 19.80
CA TRP A 532 -37.02 12.06 18.59
C TRP A 532 -35.56 12.48 18.35
N LEU A 533 -34.93 13.23 19.25
CA LEU A 533 -33.51 13.65 19.14
C LEU A 533 -32.53 12.49 18.91
N LYS A 534 -32.83 11.28 19.40
CA LYS A 534 -32.02 10.08 19.12
C LYS A 534 -32.06 9.67 17.65
N SER A 535 -33.23 9.81 17.01
CA SER A 535 -33.43 9.55 15.58
C SER A 535 -32.75 10.63 14.73
N ALA A 536 -32.81 11.90 15.15
CA ALA A 536 -32.07 12.99 14.51
C ALA A 536 -30.55 12.72 14.48
N LEU A 537 -29.99 12.25 15.61
CA LEU A 537 -28.60 11.80 15.66
C LEU A 537 -28.35 10.61 14.71
N GLY A 538 -29.27 9.65 14.63
CA GLY A 538 -29.19 8.53 13.69
C GLY A 538 -29.08 8.99 12.23
N VAL A 539 -29.92 9.94 11.81
CA VAL A 539 -29.87 10.55 10.47
C VAL A 539 -28.54 11.30 10.24
N ALA A 540 -28.08 12.08 11.21
CA ALA A 540 -26.81 12.80 11.11
C ALA A 540 -25.59 11.87 11.04
N ILE A 541 -25.60 10.74 11.76
CA ILE A 541 -24.58 9.69 11.67
C ILE A 541 -24.65 9.00 10.30
N ALA A 542 -25.85 8.69 9.80
CA ALA A 542 -26.01 8.07 8.48
C ALA A 542 -25.46 8.98 7.36
N ALA A 543 -25.77 10.28 7.40
CA ALA A 543 -25.30 11.26 6.42
C ALA A 543 -23.76 11.25 6.26
N ILE A 544 -23.00 11.18 7.36
CA ILE A 544 -21.53 11.15 7.36
C ILE A 544 -20.92 9.73 7.22
N LEU A 545 -21.76 8.69 7.11
CA LEU A 545 -21.32 7.31 6.87
C LEU A 545 -21.70 6.77 5.48
N VAL A 546 -22.68 7.37 4.78
CA VAL A 546 -23.07 6.95 3.42
C VAL A 546 -21.94 7.11 2.42
N ALA A 547 -21.24 8.24 2.42
CA ALA A 547 -20.13 8.48 1.48
C ALA A 547 -18.92 7.54 1.69
N PRO A 548 -18.32 7.42 2.90
CA PRO A 548 -17.27 6.42 3.13
C PRO A 548 -17.79 4.99 2.96
N GLY A 549 -19.05 4.71 3.34
CA GLY A 549 -19.68 3.42 3.13
C GLY A 549 -19.70 3.01 1.65
N PHE A 550 -20.11 3.90 0.76
CA PHE A 550 -20.06 3.67 -0.69
C PHE A 550 -18.63 3.46 -1.20
N TRP A 551 -17.66 4.28 -0.77
CA TRP A 551 -16.24 4.06 -1.11
C TRP A 551 -15.75 2.69 -0.64
N SER A 552 -16.07 2.30 0.60
CA SER A 552 -15.73 1.00 1.18
C SER A 552 -16.39 -0.19 0.46
N LEU A 553 -17.55 0.03 -0.18
CA LEU A 553 -18.23 -0.97 -0.99
C LEU A 553 -17.58 -1.18 -2.37
N THR A 554 -16.83 -0.19 -2.90
CA THR A 554 -16.27 -0.28 -4.27
C THR A 554 -15.33 -1.49 -4.51
N PRO A 555 -14.43 -1.91 -3.61
CA PRO A 555 -13.60 -3.10 -3.84
C PRO A 555 -14.41 -4.41 -3.79
N THR A 556 -15.54 -4.38 -3.07
CA THR A 556 -16.48 -5.51 -2.96
C THR A 556 -17.21 -5.72 -4.28
N LEU A 557 -17.75 -4.64 -4.86
CA LEU A 557 -18.46 -4.67 -6.14
C LEU A 557 -17.52 -4.92 -7.32
N ALA A 558 -16.28 -4.44 -7.26
CA ALA A 558 -15.27 -4.67 -8.29
C ALA A 558 -14.67 -6.09 -8.27
N GLY A 559 -14.96 -6.92 -7.24
CA GLY A 559 -14.28 -8.20 -7.01
C GLY A 559 -12.78 -8.08 -6.69
N SER A 560 -12.25 -6.86 -6.58
CA SER A 560 -10.82 -6.58 -6.64
C SER A 560 -10.05 -7.09 -5.42
N SER A 561 -8.90 -7.71 -5.68
CA SER A 561 -7.92 -8.22 -4.72
C SER A 561 -6.48 -7.92 -5.16
N ALA A 562 -6.24 -6.73 -5.72
CA ALA A 562 -4.96 -6.37 -6.35
C ALA A 562 -3.82 -6.18 -5.32
N ALA A 563 -2.58 -6.45 -5.75
CA ALA A 563 -1.36 -6.20 -4.95
C ALA A 563 -1.25 -4.75 -4.45
N ILE A 564 -1.67 -3.79 -5.28
CA ILE A 564 -1.76 -2.36 -4.95
C ILE A 564 -3.25 -2.03 -4.76
N THR A 565 -3.78 -2.44 -3.62
CA THR A 565 -5.20 -2.24 -3.31
C THR A 565 -5.52 -0.80 -2.91
N SER A 566 -6.76 -0.40 -3.17
CA SER A 566 -7.33 0.92 -2.89
C SER A 566 -8.85 0.81 -2.85
N ALA A 567 -9.53 1.90 -2.51
CA ALA A 567 -10.97 2.03 -2.62
C ALA A 567 -11.34 3.34 -3.35
N GLY A 568 -12.31 3.26 -4.27
CA GLY A 568 -12.84 4.41 -4.98
C GLY A 568 -13.62 4.05 -6.26
N PRO A 569 -14.42 4.99 -6.79
CA PRO A 569 -15.22 4.78 -8.00
C PRO A 569 -14.43 4.33 -9.24
N SER A 570 -13.15 4.67 -9.32
CA SER A 570 -12.23 4.28 -10.39
C SER A 570 -12.10 2.75 -10.56
N LEU A 571 -12.29 1.96 -9.50
CA LEU A 571 -12.30 0.49 -9.59
C LEU A 571 -13.47 -0.03 -10.44
N LEU A 572 -14.63 0.63 -10.33
CA LEU A 572 -15.86 0.23 -11.02
C LEU A 572 -15.80 0.57 -12.51
N THR A 573 -15.08 1.62 -12.89
CA THR A 573 -14.90 2.03 -14.30
C THR A 573 -13.70 1.37 -14.99
N SER A 574 -12.75 0.79 -14.23
CA SER A 574 -11.59 0.07 -14.76
C SER A 574 -11.75 -1.46 -14.76
N GLY A 575 -12.94 -1.97 -14.43
CA GLY A 575 -13.23 -3.41 -14.41
C GLY A 575 -12.46 -4.17 -13.32
N GLY A 576 -12.21 -3.51 -12.18
CA GLY A 576 -11.49 -4.08 -11.02
C GLY A 576 -9.98 -4.31 -11.21
N ASN A 577 -9.49 -4.32 -12.44
CA ASN A 577 -8.11 -4.69 -12.76
C ASN A 577 -7.17 -3.47 -12.79
N SER A 578 -6.90 -2.89 -11.61
CA SER A 578 -5.84 -1.88 -11.46
C SER A 578 -4.47 -2.51 -11.77
N GLY A 579 -3.87 -2.14 -12.90
CA GLY A 579 -2.66 -2.75 -13.48
C GLY A 579 -1.37 -2.56 -12.67
N GLY A 580 -1.32 -3.21 -11.50
CA GLY A 580 -0.17 -3.24 -10.61
C GLY A 580 0.81 -4.37 -10.90
N ILE A 581 1.93 -4.36 -10.17
CA ILE A 581 2.85 -5.48 -10.04
C ILE A 581 2.06 -6.73 -9.61
N GLY A 582 2.27 -7.86 -10.27
CA GLY A 582 1.50 -9.09 -10.01
C GLY A 582 0.11 -9.10 -10.64
N SER A 583 0.03 -8.73 -11.92
CA SER A 583 -1.14 -8.91 -12.81
C SER A 583 -0.75 -9.62 -14.12
N GLY A 584 0.30 -10.46 -14.07
CA GLY A 584 0.98 -10.97 -15.26
C GLY A 584 0.24 -12.16 -15.90
N SER A 585 -0.27 -12.00 -17.12
CA SER A 585 -0.82 -13.13 -17.87
C SER A 585 0.27 -14.12 -18.28
N VAL A 586 0.10 -15.41 -17.95
CA VAL A 586 0.99 -16.48 -18.43
C VAL A 586 0.78 -16.73 -19.92
N ASP A 587 1.81 -16.49 -20.73
CA ASP A 587 1.88 -17.06 -22.07
C ASP A 587 1.88 -18.59 -21.93
N SER A 588 0.76 -19.17 -22.32
CA SER A 588 0.46 -20.58 -22.12
C SER A 588 1.05 -21.46 -23.21
N GLY A 589 1.56 -20.87 -24.30
CA GLY A 589 2.41 -21.56 -25.26
C GLY A 589 3.88 -21.52 -24.82
N LEU A 590 4.36 -20.39 -24.27
CA LEU A 590 5.67 -20.29 -23.61
C LEU A 590 5.79 -21.30 -22.48
N LEU A 591 4.83 -21.35 -21.55
CA LEU A 591 4.83 -22.32 -20.45
C LEU A 591 4.92 -23.76 -20.99
N LYS A 592 4.02 -24.15 -21.90
CA LYS A 592 4.04 -25.49 -22.54
C LYS A 592 5.37 -25.79 -23.23
N TYR A 593 6.00 -24.80 -23.86
CA TYR A 593 7.31 -24.96 -24.50
C TYR A 593 8.40 -25.22 -23.47
N VAL A 594 8.55 -24.39 -22.43
CA VAL A 594 9.61 -24.57 -21.42
C VAL A 594 9.39 -25.84 -20.61
N GLU A 595 8.14 -26.22 -20.30
CA GLU A 595 7.85 -27.47 -19.60
C GLU A 595 8.20 -28.70 -20.44
N LYS A 596 7.81 -28.73 -21.72
CA LYS A 596 8.12 -29.85 -22.64
C LYS A 596 9.62 -30.03 -22.87
N HIS A 597 10.39 -28.94 -22.84
CA HIS A 597 11.83 -28.94 -23.14
C HIS A 597 12.71 -28.73 -21.90
N GLN A 598 12.15 -28.76 -20.69
CA GLN A 598 12.86 -28.59 -19.40
C GLN A 598 13.95 -29.65 -19.21
N GLY A 599 13.66 -30.91 -19.58
CA GLY A 599 14.52 -32.04 -19.25
C GLY A 599 14.72 -32.16 -17.73
N SER A 600 15.96 -32.34 -17.30
CA SER A 600 16.35 -32.41 -15.89
C SER A 600 16.64 -31.04 -15.23
N ALA A 601 16.38 -29.92 -15.90
CA ALA A 601 16.73 -28.59 -15.38
C ALA A 601 15.90 -28.24 -14.13
N LYS A 602 16.56 -27.77 -13.07
CA LYS A 602 15.94 -27.41 -11.77
C LYS A 602 14.89 -26.29 -11.93
N TYR A 603 15.11 -25.35 -12.85
CA TYR A 603 14.22 -24.22 -13.12
C TYR A 603 13.65 -24.32 -14.54
N LEU A 604 12.38 -23.90 -14.71
CA LEU A 604 11.78 -23.74 -16.06
C LEU A 604 12.52 -22.69 -16.88
N PHE A 605 12.80 -21.53 -16.26
CA PHE A 605 13.64 -20.47 -16.78
C PHE A 605 14.10 -19.54 -15.66
N ALA A 606 15.07 -18.68 -15.96
CA ALA A 606 15.39 -17.47 -15.19
C ALA A 606 14.84 -16.22 -15.88
N THR A 607 14.54 -15.19 -15.10
CA THR A 607 14.11 -13.88 -15.58
C THR A 607 14.57 -12.79 -14.60
N SER A 608 14.43 -11.51 -14.97
CA SER A 608 15.02 -10.42 -14.20
C SER A 608 14.35 -10.22 -12.83
N ASN A 609 13.02 -10.37 -12.72
CA ASN A 609 12.28 -10.01 -11.51
C ASN A 609 11.10 -10.95 -11.17
N ALA A 610 10.63 -10.85 -9.93
CA ALA A 610 9.54 -11.64 -9.38
C ALA A 610 8.20 -11.38 -10.10
N SER A 611 7.98 -10.14 -10.56
CA SER A 611 6.78 -9.77 -11.35
C SER A 611 6.60 -10.63 -12.61
N THR A 612 7.71 -11.04 -13.24
CA THR A 612 7.69 -11.88 -14.44
C THR A 612 7.64 -13.37 -14.10
N ALA A 613 8.23 -13.78 -12.98
CA ALA A 613 8.30 -15.19 -12.56
C ALA A 613 7.01 -15.70 -11.88
N ALA A 614 6.35 -14.88 -11.06
CA ALA A 614 5.28 -15.31 -10.15
C ALA A 614 4.10 -16.02 -10.85
N PRO A 615 3.54 -15.52 -11.97
CA PRO A 615 2.41 -16.17 -12.63
C PRO A 615 2.74 -17.59 -13.13
N TYR A 616 3.98 -17.81 -13.56
CA TYR A 616 4.45 -19.11 -14.05
C TYR A 616 4.68 -20.09 -12.88
N ILE A 617 5.17 -19.61 -11.73
CA ILE A 617 5.28 -20.40 -10.50
C ILE A 617 3.88 -20.86 -10.05
N ILE A 618 2.92 -19.94 -9.96
CA ILE A 618 1.54 -20.24 -9.53
C ILE A 618 0.87 -21.25 -10.46
N LYS A 619 0.98 -21.05 -11.78
CA LYS A 619 0.28 -21.90 -12.77
C LYS A 619 0.90 -23.29 -12.97
N SER A 620 2.21 -23.46 -12.72
CA SER A 620 2.91 -24.74 -12.94
C SER A 620 3.28 -25.49 -11.66
N GLY A 621 3.31 -24.80 -10.52
CA GLY A 621 3.89 -25.32 -9.27
C GLY A 621 5.42 -25.48 -9.31
N LYS A 622 6.09 -25.10 -10.41
CA LYS A 622 7.54 -25.32 -10.62
C LYS A 622 8.37 -24.06 -10.36
N ALA A 623 9.68 -24.27 -10.22
CA ALA A 623 10.64 -23.21 -9.97
C ALA A 623 10.91 -22.32 -11.19
N VAL A 624 10.90 -21.00 -10.97
CA VAL A 624 11.29 -19.95 -11.92
C VAL A 624 12.18 -18.96 -11.18
N MET A 625 13.39 -18.72 -11.67
CA MET A 625 14.38 -17.91 -10.96
C MET A 625 14.20 -16.41 -11.25
N ALA A 626 13.75 -15.65 -10.24
CA ALA A 626 13.74 -14.19 -10.26
C ALA A 626 15.11 -13.63 -9.83
N ILE A 627 16.04 -13.44 -10.79
CA ILE A 627 17.46 -13.19 -10.52
C ILE A 627 17.74 -11.99 -9.62
N GLY A 628 16.98 -10.90 -9.78
CA GLY A 628 17.09 -9.69 -8.98
C GLY A 628 15.92 -9.48 -8.01
N GLY A 629 15.26 -10.56 -7.59
CA GLY A 629 14.17 -10.52 -6.63
C GLY A 629 12.99 -9.65 -7.05
N PHE A 630 12.43 -8.86 -6.12
CA PHE A 630 11.16 -8.15 -6.34
C PHE A 630 11.21 -7.17 -7.53
N ASN A 631 12.18 -6.26 -7.49
CA ASN A 631 12.33 -5.18 -8.48
C ASN A 631 13.33 -5.48 -9.61
N GLY A 632 14.09 -6.58 -9.53
CA GLY A 632 15.09 -6.95 -10.52
C GLY A 632 16.50 -6.38 -10.27
N THR A 633 16.80 -6.02 -9.02
CA THR A 633 18.03 -5.36 -8.57
C THR A 633 18.86 -6.17 -7.57
N ASP A 634 18.23 -7.09 -6.85
CA ASP A 634 18.86 -7.76 -5.70
C ASP A 634 20.10 -8.56 -6.14
N PRO A 635 21.25 -8.49 -5.45
CA PRO A 635 22.49 -9.16 -5.87
C PRO A 635 22.51 -10.68 -5.58
N ALA A 636 21.34 -11.34 -5.64
CA ALA A 636 21.11 -12.71 -5.20
C ALA A 636 21.94 -13.78 -5.93
N ILE A 637 22.43 -13.50 -7.15
CA ILE A 637 23.32 -14.40 -7.89
C ILE A 637 24.32 -13.65 -8.78
N THR A 638 25.60 -14.03 -8.68
CA THR A 638 26.66 -13.53 -9.57
C THR A 638 26.66 -14.24 -10.92
N LEU A 639 27.21 -13.59 -11.95
CA LEU A 639 27.41 -14.22 -13.26
C LEU A 639 28.23 -15.53 -13.19
N LYS A 640 29.16 -15.67 -12.23
CA LYS A 640 29.93 -16.91 -12.03
C LYS A 640 29.04 -18.05 -11.54
N GLN A 641 28.15 -17.79 -10.58
CA GLN A 641 27.19 -18.77 -10.08
C GLN A 641 26.13 -19.10 -11.14
N PHE A 642 25.62 -18.10 -11.87
CA PHE A 642 24.65 -18.33 -12.96
C PHE A 642 25.24 -19.20 -14.08
N LYS A 643 26.49 -18.93 -14.50
CA LYS A 643 27.25 -19.80 -15.40
C LYS A 643 27.39 -21.23 -14.87
N ALA A 644 27.61 -21.41 -13.56
CA ALA A 644 27.71 -22.75 -12.95
C ALA A 644 26.39 -23.53 -13.03
N LEU A 645 25.24 -22.87 -12.84
CA LEU A 645 23.92 -23.49 -13.03
C LEU A 645 23.70 -23.93 -14.48
N VAL A 646 24.08 -23.10 -15.47
CA VAL A 646 24.01 -23.47 -16.89
C VAL A 646 24.94 -24.66 -17.19
N LYS A 647 26.18 -24.63 -16.70
CA LYS A 647 27.16 -25.72 -16.91
C LYS A 647 26.76 -27.05 -16.25
N LYS A 648 26.01 -26.98 -15.15
CA LYS A 648 25.42 -28.15 -14.47
C LYS A 648 24.13 -28.67 -15.14
N GLY A 649 23.53 -27.89 -16.04
CA GLY A 649 22.22 -28.18 -16.64
C GLY A 649 21.02 -27.81 -15.74
N ASP A 650 21.25 -27.19 -14.58
CA ASP A 650 20.19 -26.72 -13.68
C ASP A 650 19.37 -25.56 -14.29
N MET A 651 19.97 -24.82 -15.23
CA MET A 651 19.39 -23.65 -15.87
C MET A 651 19.54 -23.71 -17.39
N LYS A 652 18.44 -23.96 -18.11
CA LYS A 652 18.42 -24.11 -19.58
C LYS A 652 17.84 -22.90 -20.33
N TYR A 653 16.95 -22.13 -19.71
CA TYR A 653 16.23 -21.04 -20.39
C TYR A 653 16.31 -19.72 -19.63
N TYR A 654 16.35 -18.62 -20.36
CA TYR A 654 16.26 -17.26 -19.81
C TYR A 654 15.23 -16.42 -20.58
N LEU A 655 14.29 -15.81 -19.87
CA LEU A 655 13.27 -14.93 -20.44
C LEU A 655 13.66 -13.46 -20.21
N SER A 656 14.18 -12.83 -21.27
CA SER A 656 14.54 -11.42 -21.26
C SER A 656 13.31 -10.54 -21.46
N SER A 657 13.07 -9.62 -20.52
CA SER A 657 12.01 -8.61 -20.54
C SER A 657 12.50 -7.22 -21.00
N GLY A 658 13.78 -7.10 -21.38
CA GLY A 658 14.44 -5.82 -21.67
C GLY A 658 14.59 -4.88 -20.46
N ARG A 659 14.14 -5.28 -19.26
CA ARG A 659 14.21 -4.50 -18.01
C ARG A 659 14.85 -5.37 -16.93
N SER A 660 16.14 -5.16 -16.68
CA SER A 660 16.93 -5.93 -15.72
C SER A 660 17.98 -5.04 -15.06
N GLY A 661 18.06 -5.03 -13.73
CA GLY A 661 19.13 -4.37 -12.98
C GLY A 661 20.43 -5.17 -13.00
N ASN A 662 20.36 -6.50 -13.10
CA ASN A 662 21.53 -7.37 -13.21
C ASN A 662 22.05 -7.44 -14.66
N SER A 663 22.54 -6.29 -15.13
CA SER A 663 23.02 -6.06 -16.50
C SER A 663 24.11 -7.03 -16.96
N LYS A 664 24.91 -7.59 -16.02
CA LYS A 664 26.01 -8.53 -16.32
C LYS A 664 25.51 -9.91 -16.76
N ILE A 665 24.42 -10.41 -16.16
CA ILE A 665 23.80 -11.67 -16.59
C ILE A 665 23.02 -11.45 -17.90
N GLU A 666 22.23 -10.38 -17.96
CA GLU A 666 21.47 -9.99 -19.16
C GLU A 666 22.39 -9.85 -20.40
N SER A 667 23.51 -9.12 -20.27
CA SER A 667 24.49 -8.93 -21.36
C SER A 667 25.26 -10.20 -21.73
N TRP A 668 25.40 -11.17 -20.81
CA TRP A 668 26.01 -12.46 -21.15
C TRP A 668 25.02 -13.34 -21.91
N VAL A 669 23.81 -13.50 -21.39
CA VAL A 669 22.73 -14.28 -22.01
C VAL A 669 22.41 -13.76 -23.41
N THR A 670 22.22 -12.44 -23.57
CA THR A 670 21.89 -11.84 -24.88
C THR A 670 23.03 -11.96 -25.90
N LYS A 671 24.28 -12.18 -25.46
CA LYS A 671 25.46 -12.34 -26.31
C LYS A 671 25.76 -13.79 -26.72
N VAL A 672 25.49 -14.78 -25.87
CA VAL A 672 25.83 -16.20 -26.15
C VAL A 672 24.63 -17.13 -26.30
N GLY A 673 23.49 -16.77 -25.70
CA GLY A 673 22.29 -17.58 -25.70
C GLY A 673 21.63 -17.65 -27.07
N LYS A 674 21.12 -18.83 -27.41
CA LYS A 674 20.43 -19.08 -28.68
C LYS A 674 18.99 -18.59 -28.56
N LYS A 675 18.63 -17.51 -29.29
CA LYS A 675 17.24 -17.04 -29.33
C LYS A 675 16.30 -18.16 -29.80
N VAL A 676 15.29 -18.47 -28.99
CA VAL A 676 14.20 -19.36 -29.39
C VAL A 676 13.24 -18.52 -30.24
N SER A 677 12.92 -18.98 -31.46
CA SER A 677 11.95 -18.31 -32.31
C SER A 677 10.57 -18.30 -31.62
N SER A 678 9.94 -17.13 -31.53
CA SER A 678 8.61 -16.96 -30.95
C SER A 678 7.56 -17.85 -31.63
N ASN A 679 7.70 -18.17 -32.92
CA ASN A 679 6.82 -19.11 -33.63
C ASN A 679 6.82 -20.54 -33.05
N LYS A 680 7.79 -20.91 -32.19
CA LYS A 680 7.82 -22.20 -31.49
C LYS A 680 6.99 -22.22 -30.20
N TYR A 681 6.62 -21.06 -29.66
CA TYR A 681 5.99 -20.95 -28.35
C TYR A 681 4.82 -19.96 -28.27
N SER A 682 4.68 -19.02 -29.20
CA SER A 682 3.51 -18.14 -29.29
C SER A 682 2.31 -18.91 -29.84
N SER A 683 1.23 -19.01 -29.05
CA SER A 683 -0.04 -19.57 -29.51
C SER A 683 -0.74 -18.58 -30.44
N GLN A 684 -0.64 -18.79 -31.75
CA GLN A 684 -1.18 -17.90 -32.77
C GLN A 684 -2.72 -17.87 -32.77
N SER A 685 -3.29 -16.95 -31.98
CA SER A 685 -4.74 -16.68 -31.90
C SER A 685 -5.05 -15.18 -31.87
N SER A 686 -4.35 -14.39 -32.69
CA SER A 686 -4.73 -13.01 -33.01
C SER A 686 -5.45 -12.96 -34.35
N SER A 687 -6.78 -12.85 -34.31
CA SER A 687 -7.64 -12.66 -35.49
C SER A 687 -7.45 -11.25 -36.07
N SER A 688 -6.34 -11.04 -36.78
CA SER A 688 -5.98 -9.76 -37.35
C SER A 688 -6.87 -9.39 -38.54
N THR A 689 -7.84 -8.51 -38.32
CA THR A 689 -8.49 -7.74 -39.38
C THR A 689 -7.43 -6.87 -40.07
N LYS A 690 -6.88 -7.36 -41.19
CA LYS A 690 -5.84 -6.66 -41.96
C LYS A 690 -6.35 -5.32 -42.47
N SER A 691 -5.74 -4.22 -42.00
CA SER A 691 -5.77 -2.94 -42.71
C SER A 691 -4.53 -2.86 -43.62
N PRO A 692 -4.68 -2.67 -44.94
CA PRO A 692 -3.56 -2.75 -45.87
C PRO A 692 -2.79 -1.42 -45.98
N GLY A 693 -1.56 -1.37 -45.45
CA GLY A 693 -0.65 -0.24 -45.68
C GLY A 693 0.39 -0.05 -44.58
N GLY A 694 1.56 -0.70 -44.71
CA GLY A 694 2.68 -0.50 -43.78
C GLY A 694 3.82 -1.49 -44.03
N MET A 695 4.93 -1.00 -44.61
CA MET A 695 6.14 -1.81 -44.81
C MET A 695 7.03 -1.80 -43.56
N GLY A 696 7.24 -2.97 -42.97
CA GLY A 696 8.55 -3.40 -42.49
C GLY A 696 9.23 -2.63 -41.36
N MET A 697 8.68 -2.62 -40.14
CA MET A 697 9.46 -2.87 -38.91
C MET A 697 8.58 -3.53 -37.83
N GLY A 698 8.86 -4.80 -37.54
CA GLY A 698 8.11 -5.58 -36.54
C GLY A 698 8.58 -5.32 -35.12
N GLY A 699 8.04 -4.28 -34.47
CA GLY A 699 8.20 -4.05 -33.04
C GLY A 699 7.31 -4.97 -32.22
N ASP A 700 7.89 -6.03 -31.63
CA ASP A 700 7.16 -6.98 -30.77
C ASP A 700 6.77 -6.33 -29.43
N MET A 701 5.51 -5.91 -29.30
CA MET A 701 4.96 -5.32 -28.08
C MET A 701 4.22 -6.36 -27.23
N GLY A 702 4.95 -7.03 -26.34
CA GLY A 702 4.37 -7.79 -25.23
C GLY A 702 5.14 -9.06 -24.85
N GLY A 703 5.81 -9.69 -25.81
CA GLY A 703 6.58 -10.91 -25.58
C GLY A 703 7.96 -10.66 -24.97
N GLY A 704 8.32 -11.43 -23.94
CA GLY A 704 9.72 -11.56 -23.54
C GLY A 704 10.49 -12.43 -24.55
N THR A 705 11.75 -12.09 -24.83
CA THR A 705 12.60 -12.92 -25.71
C THR A 705 13.15 -14.10 -24.92
N LEU A 706 12.80 -15.32 -25.31
CA LEU A 706 13.35 -16.54 -24.73
C LEU A 706 14.71 -16.89 -25.34
N TYR A 707 15.71 -17.10 -24.49
CA TYR A 707 17.04 -17.58 -24.85
C TYR A 707 17.25 -19.00 -24.31
N GLU A 708 17.73 -19.90 -25.16
CA GLU A 708 18.21 -21.24 -24.80
C GLU A 708 19.70 -21.18 -24.48
N LEU A 709 20.08 -21.80 -23.36
CA LEU A 709 21.42 -21.82 -22.79
C LEU A 709 21.92 -23.27 -22.71
N ASP A 710 23.20 -23.47 -23.00
CA ASP A 710 23.84 -24.78 -22.99
C ASP A 710 25.20 -24.74 -22.27
N ALA A 711 25.64 -25.88 -21.73
CA ALA A 711 26.89 -25.99 -21.00
C ALA A 711 28.13 -25.62 -21.85
N SER A 712 28.10 -25.85 -23.17
CA SER A 712 29.17 -25.45 -24.10
C SER A 712 29.35 -23.94 -24.25
N MET A 713 28.33 -23.14 -23.88
CA MET A 713 28.42 -21.67 -23.84
C MET A 713 29.23 -21.16 -22.65
N VAL A 714 29.50 -22.02 -21.65
CA VAL A 714 30.21 -21.69 -20.43
C VAL A 714 31.71 -21.95 -20.58
N LYS A 715 32.35 -21.03 -21.30
CA LYS A 715 33.79 -20.74 -21.16
C LYS A 715 34.06 -20.12 -19.79
#